data_AF-A0A1I6SYJ2-F1
#
_entry.id   AF-A0A1I6SYJ2-F1
#
_cell.length_a   1.000
_cell.length_b   1.000
_cell.length_c   1.000
_cell.angle_alpha   90.00
_cell.angle_beta   90.00
_cell.angle_gamma   90.00
#
_symmetry.space_group_name_H-M   'P 1'
#
loop_
_entity.id
_entity.type
_entity.pdbx_description
1 polymer ?
#
loop_
_entity_poly.entity_id
_entity_poly.type
_entity_poly.pdbx_seq_one_letter_code
_entity_poly.pdbx_strand_id
1 'polypeptide(L)'
;MSLSRKYYINTLISADERKELNLEIDNVYVELVNNNKFITAVQQALLNLTEKEATDVTDLQSLIANGDTNTLNIVKKLISDFLSANPSNFDEVVAARLGEKTLYDFNQKIKTKLDNTDIFQQVKVTDNTGLALSVTDTNELIGKSGFFRYAAGAKGMPTGSTDGVGFFVSNNKMDVSVLAMDKTTKRLFLRLGTEWRSLAFEGAYDDIKQEVLNVKSTHSSLDAAIRAMIPYNSVNYYGNDNAAFQKALNESAGKTLDVPAGIYTIGDLEIPSNISIRADPNAVFNLKAGSTTFFTNKDTVNIGGYDKTRSIVFKGGVFDLKKTKDAKAFVLSHCQDVKVDTKIINGGESQAYVSLNAVKDSEIDIEAVDCTATTSTGATVGIYVFNDKNTLTNQNAKPYDMTPCDNVTINLKLKNVKKGLAEIGPVDKVVHKNITYNVQAENVLEELGLFNNMSYFKTEKVVGNDIGHGLVFQILNDTCEDFTITGVNIRNGKSKETSRGVWFKSKEGDNAPQYKNVRISNPVIRSFAKGITTDYGFSAKITNPDVQECWEDGIWNYFTLDWGLNGGTVKYNNKNGWDSRADVHIGELAIDNGNKKVFRSILSNVQVRTLRVENLQDSIINNVIIKGGAFSQVGSNHNNKIDYLEVGW
;
A
#
# COMPACT_ATOMS: atom_id res chain seq x y z
N MET A 1 -11.22 41.64 -10.76
CA MET A 1 -12.68 41.49 -10.74
C MET A 1 -13.01 40.13 -10.14
N SER A 2 -13.88 40.07 -9.13
CA SER A 2 -14.45 38.82 -8.60
C SER A 2 -15.85 38.63 -9.17
N LEU A 3 -16.14 37.42 -9.66
CA LEU A 3 -17.38 36.65 -9.46
C LEU A 3 -17.38 35.42 -10.38
N SER A 4 -17.20 34.25 -9.75
CA SER A 4 -17.87 32.98 -10.05
C SER A 4 -18.23 32.65 -11.51
N ARG A 5 -17.41 31.84 -12.19
CA ARG A 5 -17.93 30.81 -13.11
C ARG A 5 -17.27 29.47 -12.84
N LYS A 6 -18.12 28.48 -12.56
CA LYS A 6 -17.77 27.06 -12.46
C LYS A 6 -17.11 26.62 -13.77
N TYR A 7 -16.13 25.74 -13.69
CA TYR A 7 -15.56 25.02 -14.83
C TYR A 7 -16.68 24.40 -15.67
N TYR A 8 -16.93 24.95 -16.86
CA TYR A 8 -17.86 24.39 -17.84
C TYR A 8 -17.05 23.66 -18.91
N ILE A 9 -16.69 22.41 -18.62
CA ILE A 9 -16.40 21.44 -19.67
C ILE A 9 -17.76 20.88 -20.09
N ASN A 10 -18.20 21.22 -21.32
CA ASN A 10 -19.42 20.74 -22.01
C ASN A 10 -20.78 21.41 -21.70
N THR A 11 -20.88 22.75 -21.63
CA THR A 11 -22.18 23.44 -21.81
C THR A 11 -22.13 24.50 -22.90
N LEU A 12 -23.21 24.61 -23.67
CA LEU A 12 -23.40 25.60 -24.74
C LEU A 12 -23.33 27.02 -24.18
N ILE A 13 -22.36 27.81 -24.68
CA ILE A 13 -22.16 29.22 -24.36
C ILE A 13 -23.03 30.06 -25.30
N SER A 14 -23.75 31.05 -24.78
CA SER A 14 -24.54 31.97 -25.62
C SER A 14 -23.64 32.88 -26.47
N ALA A 15 -24.17 33.42 -27.56
CA ALA A 15 -23.41 34.28 -28.47
C ALA A 15 -22.85 35.54 -27.77
N ASP A 16 -23.59 36.08 -26.79
CA ASP A 16 -23.18 37.26 -26.02
C ASP A 16 -22.08 36.92 -25.00
N GLU A 17 -22.16 35.77 -24.33
CA GLU A 17 -21.08 35.29 -23.43
C GLU A 17 -19.81 34.95 -24.21
N ARG A 18 -19.93 34.45 -25.44
CA ARG A 18 -18.79 34.21 -26.32
C ARG A 18 -18.16 35.51 -26.80
N LYS A 19 -18.94 36.58 -26.97
CA LYS A 19 -18.45 37.90 -27.33
C LYS A 19 -17.69 38.56 -26.17
N GLU A 20 -18.18 38.44 -24.93
CA GLU A 20 -17.46 38.90 -23.74
C GLU A 20 -16.15 38.14 -23.51
N LEU A 21 -16.16 36.80 -23.66
CA LEU A 21 -14.96 35.98 -23.53
C LEU A 21 -13.89 36.34 -24.57
N ASN A 22 -14.31 36.60 -25.83
CA ASN A 22 -13.38 37.03 -26.87
C ASN A 22 -12.80 38.42 -26.57
N LEU A 23 -13.59 39.34 -26.02
CA LEU A 23 -13.11 40.67 -25.63
C LEU A 23 -12.10 40.60 -24.46
N GLU A 24 -12.32 39.66 -23.53
CA GLU A 24 -11.43 39.42 -22.39
C GLU A 24 -10.12 38.76 -22.84
N ILE A 25 -10.18 37.81 -23.78
CA ILE A 25 -9.02 37.21 -24.45
C ILE A 25 -8.23 38.25 -25.24
N ASP A 26 -8.90 39.11 -26.01
CA ASP A 26 -8.25 40.18 -26.78
C ASP A 26 -7.55 41.19 -25.85
N ASN A 27 -8.15 41.54 -24.72
CA ASN A 27 -7.51 42.40 -23.71
C ASN A 27 -6.28 41.75 -23.07
N VAL A 28 -6.32 40.44 -22.79
CA VAL A 28 -5.16 39.66 -22.31
C VAL A 28 -4.07 39.57 -23.38
N TYR A 29 -4.44 39.42 -24.65
CA TYR A 29 -3.50 39.41 -25.78
C TYR A 29 -2.81 40.76 -26.00
N VAL A 30 -3.55 41.88 -25.88
CA VAL A 30 -2.99 43.23 -25.98
C VAL A 30 -2.06 43.55 -24.79
N GLU A 31 -2.37 43.05 -23.59
CA GLU A 31 -1.47 43.13 -22.43
C GLU A 31 -0.24 42.21 -22.54
N LEU A 32 -0.31 41.06 -23.22
CA LEU A 32 0.81 40.12 -23.38
C LEU A 32 1.82 40.52 -24.47
N VAL A 33 1.37 41.12 -25.58
CA VAL A 33 2.23 41.46 -26.72
C VAL A 33 3.09 42.70 -26.46
N ASN A 34 2.68 43.59 -25.55
CA ASN A 34 3.41 44.84 -25.24
C ASN A 34 4.16 44.83 -23.90
N ASN A 35 4.22 43.70 -23.20
CA ASN A 35 4.86 43.64 -21.88
C ASN A 35 6.21 42.93 -21.96
N ASN A 36 7.29 43.71 -21.84
CA ASN A 36 8.69 43.25 -21.77
C ASN A 36 8.91 42.05 -20.83
N LYS A 37 8.02 41.83 -19.86
CA LYS A 37 8.05 40.67 -18.95
C LYS A 37 7.87 39.31 -19.64
N PHE A 38 7.13 39.21 -20.74
CA PHE A 38 6.98 37.94 -21.47
C PHE A 38 8.28 37.58 -22.20
N ILE A 39 8.92 38.57 -22.82
CA ILE A 39 10.25 38.41 -23.44
C ILE A 39 11.28 38.00 -22.38
N THR A 40 11.26 38.61 -21.20
CA THR A 40 12.14 38.22 -20.07
C THR A 40 11.82 36.82 -19.55
N ALA A 41 10.54 36.40 -19.49
CA ALA A 41 10.15 35.07 -19.04
C ALA A 41 10.55 33.96 -20.03
N VAL A 42 10.48 34.23 -21.34
CA VAL A 42 10.96 33.32 -22.38
C VAL A 42 12.49 33.25 -22.37
N GLN A 43 13.19 34.37 -22.16
CA GLN A 43 14.64 34.38 -21.94
C GLN A 43 15.04 33.61 -20.67
N GLN A 44 14.28 33.73 -19.59
CA GLN A 44 14.52 32.99 -18.35
C GLN A 44 14.20 31.49 -18.48
N ALA A 45 13.19 31.12 -19.27
CA ALA A 45 12.88 29.72 -19.58
C ALA A 45 13.96 29.08 -20.47
N LEU A 46 14.54 29.85 -21.40
CA LEU A 46 15.71 29.43 -22.20
C LEU A 46 16.98 29.32 -21.35
N LEU A 47 17.17 30.20 -20.36
CA LEU A 47 18.22 30.08 -19.34
C LEU A 47 17.99 28.86 -18.43
N ASN A 48 16.75 28.48 -18.12
CA ASN A 48 16.50 27.29 -17.30
C ASN A 48 16.66 25.97 -18.09
N LEU A 49 16.68 26.03 -19.42
CA LEU A 49 17.08 24.92 -20.31
C LEU A 49 18.60 24.75 -20.40
N THR A 50 19.37 25.71 -19.88
CA THR A 50 20.80 25.89 -20.12
C THR A 50 21.71 24.98 -19.27
N GLU A 51 21.17 24.13 -18.39
CA GLU A 51 21.96 23.14 -17.64
C GLU A 51 22.12 21.78 -18.35
N LYS A 52 21.42 21.52 -19.47
CA LYS A 52 21.39 20.16 -20.06
C LYS A 52 22.04 20.00 -21.45
N GLU A 53 22.08 21.01 -22.31
CA GLU A 53 22.70 20.92 -23.64
C GLU A 53 23.30 22.27 -24.07
N ALA A 54 24.60 22.48 -23.77
CA ALA A 54 25.24 23.80 -23.84
C ALA A 54 25.73 24.22 -25.25
N THR A 55 25.93 23.29 -26.18
CA THR A 55 26.53 23.59 -27.49
C THR A 55 25.48 24.05 -28.51
N ASP A 56 24.37 23.31 -28.64
CA ASP A 56 23.34 23.60 -29.64
C ASP A 56 22.54 24.88 -29.34
N VAL A 57 22.40 25.22 -28.05
CA VAL A 57 21.76 26.48 -27.62
C VAL A 57 22.66 27.68 -27.88
N THR A 58 23.98 27.53 -27.70
CA THR A 58 24.96 28.59 -28.00
C THR A 58 24.99 28.89 -29.50
N ASP A 59 24.87 27.85 -30.35
CA ASP A 59 24.82 28.00 -31.80
C ASP A 59 23.51 28.65 -32.27
N LEU A 60 22.36 28.27 -31.68
CA LEU A 60 21.07 28.90 -31.97
C LEU A 60 21.01 30.36 -31.50
N GLN A 61 21.57 30.67 -30.32
CA GLN A 61 21.65 32.04 -29.81
C GLN A 61 22.62 32.89 -30.63
N SER A 62 23.74 32.32 -31.09
CA SER A 62 24.68 32.97 -32.01
C SER A 62 24.02 33.28 -33.37
N LEU A 63 23.23 32.35 -33.93
CA LEU A 63 22.52 32.55 -35.21
C LEU A 63 21.44 33.63 -35.13
N ILE A 64 20.76 33.77 -33.99
CA ILE A 64 19.76 34.83 -33.77
C ILE A 64 20.44 36.18 -33.46
N ALA A 65 21.52 36.19 -32.67
CA ALA A 65 22.28 37.41 -32.34
C ALA A 65 23.05 37.98 -33.53
N ASN A 66 23.50 37.14 -34.46
CA ASN A 66 24.22 37.54 -35.68
C ASN A 66 23.30 38.07 -36.80
N GLY A 67 21.99 38.20 -36.54
CA GLY A 67 21.06 38.83 -37.47
C GLY A 67 20.77 38.02 -38.74
N ASP A 68 20.90 36.68 -38.69
CA ASP A 68 20.56 35.84 -39.84
C ASP A 68 19.06 35.94 -40.15
N THR A 69 18.78 36.68 -41.22
CA THR A 69 17.44 37.07 -41.61
C THR A 69 16.62 35.86 -42.07
N ASN A 70 17.26 34.76 -42.49
CA ASN A 70 16.56 33.54 -42.90
C ASN A 70 15.95 32.81 -41.70
N THR A 71 16.70 32.65 -40.62
CA THR A 71 16.21 31.99 -39.40
C THR A 71 15.11 32.82 -38.74
N LEU A 72 15.27 34.14 -38.67
CA LEU A 72 14.24 35.04 -38.18
C LEU A 72 12.95 35.00 -39.05
N ASN A 73 13.10 34.92 -40.38
CA ASN A 73 11.96 34.80 -41.29
C ASN A 73 11.28 33.44 -41.20
N ILE A 74 12.01 32.35 -40.95
CA ILE A 74 11.44 31.02 -40.72
C ILE A 74 10.63 31.00 -39.42
N VAL A 75 11.17 31.56 -38.32
CA VAL A 75 10.46 31.62 -37.04
C VAL A 75 9.23 32.54 -37.13
N LYS A 76 9.35 33.70 -37.77
CA LYS A 76 8.20 34.61 -38.02
C LYS A 76 7.14 33.96 -38.89
N LYS A 77 7.55 33.21 -39.93
CA LYS A 77 6.63 32.48 -40.80
C LYS A 77 5.92 31.35 -40.05
N LEU A 78 6.62 30.64 -39.17
CA LEU A 78 6.00 29.60 -38.34
C LEU A 78 4.97 30.16 -37.36
N ILE A 79 5.24 31.30 -36.75
CA ILE A 79 4.29 31.98 -35.86
C ILE A 79 3.12 32.54 -36.66
N SER A 80 3.37 33.12 -37.84
CA SER A 80 2.32 33.62 -38.73
C SER A 80 1.42 32.49 -39.25
N ASP A 81 1.99 31.36 -39.65
CA ASP A 81 1.25 30.18 -40.14
C ASP A 81 0.43 29.56 -39.00
N PHE A 82 0.96 29.55 -37.77
CA PHE A 82 0.26 29.12 -36.56
C PHE A 82 -0.94 30.02 -36.22
N LEU A 83 -0.77 31.34 -36.32
CA LEU A 83 -1.82 32.33 -36.03
C LEU A 83 -2.89 32.41 -37.13
N SER A 84 -2.53 32.11 -38.39
CA SER A 84 -3.45 32.10 -39.53
C SER A 84 -4.33 30.86 -39.57
N ALA A 85 -3.89 29.75 -38.97
CA ALA A 85 -4.56 28.45 -39.03
C ALA A 85 -5.68 28.27 -37.98
N ASN A 86 -5.73 29.11 -36.94
CA ASN A 86 -6.72 29.09 -35.84
C ASN A 86 -7.17 27.66 -35.38
N PRO A 87 -6.24 26.75 -35.02
CA PRO A 87 -6.55 25.33 -34.87
C PRO A 87 -7.00 24.97 -33.45
N SER A 88 -7.80 23.90 -33.33
CA SER A 88 -8.37 23.43 -32.07
C SER A 88 -7.49 22.40 -31.33
N ASN A 89 -6.48 21.83 -32.00
CA ASN A 89 -5.41 21.01 -31.40
C ASN A 89 -4.15 20.95 -32.29
N PHE A 90 -3.11 20.26 -31.81
CA PHE A 90 -1.78 20.17 -32.44
C PHE A 90 -1.74 19.32 -33.73
N ASP A 91 -2.69 18.39 -33.91
CA ASP A 91 -2.77 17.50 -35.07
C ASP A 91 -3.15 18.26 -36.34
N GLU A 92 -3.97 19.32 -36.22
CA GLU A 92 -4.36 20.20 -37.33
C GLU A 92 -3.20 21.06 -37.82
N VAL A 93 -2.26 21.44 -36.93
CA VAL A 93 -1.04 22.18 -37.27
C VAL A 93 -0.08 21.31 -38.10
N VAL A 94 0.04 20.04 -37.74
CA VAL A 94 0.89 19.07 -38.46
C VAL A 94 0.32 18.80 -39.85
N ALA A 95 -1.01 18.64 -39.97
CA ALA A 95 -1.68 18.46 -41.25
C ALA A 95 -1.47 19.65 -42.20
N ALA A 96 -1.64 20.88 -41.70
CA ALA A 96 -1.50 22.10 -42.50
C ALA A 96 -0.06 22.33 -43.01
N ARG A 97 0.96 22.02 -42.19
CA ARG A 97 2.37 22.07 -42.60
C ARG A 97 2.72 21.06 -43.70
N LEU A 98 2.00 19.95 -43.74
CA LEU A 98 2.12 18.93 -44.79
C LEU A 98 1.25 19.25 -46.02
N GLY A 99 0.58 20.41 -46.04
CA GLY A 99 -0.24 20.89 -47.16
C GLY A 99 -1.64 20.28 -47.23
N GLU A 100 -2.11 19.64 -46.15
CA GLU A 100 -3.40 18.95 -46.10
C GLU A 100 -4.32 19.57 -45.03
N LYS A 101 -5.65 19.44 -45.20
CA LYS A 101 -6.62 20.03 -44.26
C LYS A 101 -6.74 19.27 -42.95
N THR A 102 -6.53 17.95 -42.96
CA THR A 102 -6.55 17.09 -41.77
C THR A 102 -5.52 15.96 -41.88
N LEU A 103 -5.10 15.37 -40.76
CA LEU A 103 -4.21 14.19 -40.76
C LEU A 103 -4.86 12.96 -41.41
N TYR A 104 -6.20 12.92 -41.43
CA TYR A 104 -6.96 11.92 -42.18
C TYR A 104 -6.78 12.05 -43.70
N ASP A 105 -6.77 13.29 -44.23
CA ASP A 105 -6.54 13.54 -45.66
C ASP A 105 -5.13 13.14 -46.08
N PHE A 106 -4.13 13.40 -45.24
CA PHE A 106 -2.76 12.93 -45.45
C PHE A 106 -2.68 11.40 -45.48
N ASN A 107 -3.30 10.72 -44.50
CA ASN A 107 -3.35 9.26 -44.45
C ASN A 107 -4.06 8.64 -45.66
N GLN A 108 -5.13 9.27 -46.16
CA GLN A 108 -5.79 8.81 -47.39
C GLN A 108 -4.95 9.05 -48.65
N LYS A 109 -4.17 10.14 -48.71
CA LYS A 109 -3.20 10.37 -49.80
C LYS A 109 -2.05 9.37 -49.78
N ILE A 110 -1.51 9.08 -48.60
CA ILE A 110 -0.47 8.05 -48.40
C ILE A 110 -1.02 6.68 -48.80
N LYS A 111 -2.23 6.35 -48.35
CA LYS A 111 -2.93 5.11 -48.71
C LYS A 111 -3.18 5.02 -50.22
N THR A 112 -3.69 6.07 -50.86
CA THR A 112 -3.89 6.09 -52.32
C THR A 112 -2.58 5.99 -53.09
N LYS A 113 -1.48 6.58 -52.58
CA LYS A 113 -0.14 6.39 -53.16
C LYS A 113 0.35 4.95 -52.98
N LEU A 114 0.12 4.33 -51.82
CA LEU A 114 0.44 2.92 -51.58
C LEU A 114 -0.40 2.00 -52.47
N ASP A 115 -1.71 2.22 -52.56
CA ASP A 115 -2.65 1.46 -53.40
C ASP A 115 -2.31 1.64 -54.90
N ASN A 116 -1.90 2.83 -55.34
CA ASN A 116 -1.39 3.05 -56.70
C ASN A 116 0.01 2.44 -56.93
N THR A 117 0.82 2.31 -55.88
CA THR A 117 2.11 1.58 -55.96
C THR A 117 1.86 0.08 -56.10
N ASP A 118 0.81 -0.45 -55.46
CA ASP A 118 0.33 -1.83 -55.62
C ASP A 118 -0.22 -2.09 -57.05
N ILE A 119 -0.96 -1.14 -57.62
CA ILE A 119 -1.43 -1.23 -59.02
C ILE A 119 -0.26 -1.11 -60.02
N PHE A 120 0.74 -0.27 -59.73
CA PHE A 120 1.96 -0.17 -60.56
C PHE A 120 2.82 -1.46 -60.48
N GLN A 121 2.77 -2.18 -59.35
CA GLN A 121 3.36 -3.52 -59.23
C GLN A 121 2.55 -4.60 -59.95
N GLN A 122 1.23 -4.44 -60.12
CA GLN A 122 0.39 -5.38 -60.87
C GLN A 122 0.48 -5.22 -62.41
N VAL A 123 0.95 -4.08 -62.95
CA VAL A 123 0.89 -3.79 -64.41
C VAL A 123 2.20 -4.07 -65.18
N LYS A 124 3.19 -4.76 -64.60
CA LYS A 124 4.34 -5.30 -65.38
C LYS A 124 4.69 -6.77 -65.11
N VAL A 125 3.71 -7.56 -64.67
CA VAL A 125 3.82 -9.02 -64.57
C VAL A 125 2.84 -9.69 -65.53
N THR A 126 2.89 -9.28 -66.79
CA THR A 126 2.34 -10.03 -67.93
C THR A 126 3.56 -10.39 -68.77
N ASP A 127 4.12 -11.60 -68.67
CA ASP A 127 3.59 -12.77 -69.37
C ASP A 127 3.39 -14.03 -68.49
N ASN A 128 2.13 -14.26 -68.11
CA ASN A 128 1.35 -15.49 -68.30
C ASN A 128 1.88 -16.90 -67.99
N THR A 129 2.94 -17.11 -67.20
CA THR A 129 3.16 -18.44 -66.57
C THR A 129 3.53 -18.47 -65.09
N GLY A 130 3.85 -17.34 -64.44
CA GLY A 130 4.01 -17.28 -62.97
C GLY A 130 5.01 -18.27 -62.35
N LEU A 131 5.84 -18.92 -63.15
CA LEU A 131 6.85 -19.89 -62.72
C LEU A 131 8.20 -19.19 -62.79
N ALA A 132 8.79 -18.91 -61.62
CA ALA A 132 10.20 -18.53 -61.52
C ALA A 132 11.04 -19.53 -62.32
N LEU A 133 11.92 -19.04 -63.21
CA LEU A 133 12.79 -19.90 -64.01
C LEU A 133 13.57 -20.81 -63.05
N SER A 134 13.35 -22.12 -63.17
CA SER A 134 14.13 -23.11 -62.43
C SER A 134 15.46 -23.25 -63.13
N VAL A 135 16.53 -22.73 -62.54
CA VAL A 135 17.86 -22.74 -63.16
C VAL A 135 18.78 -23.74 -62.47
N THR A 136 19.61 -24.38 -63.29
CA THR A 136 20.68 -25.27 -62.83
C THR A 136 22.06 -24.64 -63.03
N ASP A 137 22.17 -23.61 -63.86
CA ASP A 137 23.34 -22.76 -64.07
C ASP A 137 22.91 -21.28 -64.17
N THR A 138 23.58 -20.39 -63.45
CA THR A 138 23.29 -18.94 -63.48
C THR A 138 23.52 -18.29 -64.85
N ASN A 139 24.26 -18.92 -65.76
CA ASN A 139 24.39 -18.46 -67.15
C ASN A 139 23.08 -18.58 -67.94
N GLU A 140 22.13 -19.41 -67.50
CA GLU A 140 20.79 -19.52 -68.11
C GLU A 140 19.97 -18.21 -67.98
N LEU A 141 20.44 -17.28 -67.13
CA LEU A 141 19.85 -15.96 -66.89
C LEU A 141 20.35 -14.89 -67.89
N ILE A 142 21.44 -15.15 -68.62
CA ILE A 142 22.03 -14.16 -69.55
C ILE A 142 21.03 -13.85 -70.67
N GLY A 143 20.86 -12.56 -70.97
CA GLY A 143 19.91 -12.08 -71.98
C GLY A 143 18.44 -12.12 -71.55
N LYS A 144 18.16 -12.43 -70.27
CA LYS A 144 16.81 -12.45 -69.67
C LYS A 144 16.75 -11.50 -68.46
N SER A 145 15.56 -11.21 -67.97
CA SER A 145 15.35 -10.50 -66.69
C SER A 145 14.09 -11.05 -66.01
N GLY A 146 14.07 -11.12 -64.68
CA GLY A 146 12.90 -11.60 -63.94
C GLY A 146 13.24 -12.29 -62.62
N PHE A 147 12.38 -13.21 -62.20
CA PHE A 147 12.58 -14.04 -61.01
C PHE A 147 13.07 -15.44 -61.38
N PHE A 148 13.94 -16.02 -60.55
CA PHE A 148 14.44 -17.38 -60.70
C PHE A 148 14.40 -18.12 -59.37
N ARG A 149 14.39 -19.46 -59.45
CA ARG A 149 14.57 -20.37 -58.33
C ARG A 149 15.69 -21.35 -58.65
N TYR A 150 16.40 -21.79 -57.63
CA TYR A 150 17.41 -22.84 -57.76
C TYR A 150 17.23 -23.83 -56.62
N ALA A 151 17.51 -25.10 -56.89
CA ALA A 151 17.45 -26.18 -55.92
C ALA A 151 18.65 -27.10 -56.12
N ALA A 152 19.14 -27.71 -55.04
CA ALA A 152 20.35 -28.55 -55.01
C ALA A 152 21.66 -27.83 -55.44
N GLY A 153 21.69 -26.50 -55.33
CA GLY A 153 22.79 -25.66 -55.80
C GLY A 153 22.79 -25.49 -57.32
N ALA A 154 22.67 -24.25 -57.81
CA ALA A 154 22.89 -23.95 -59.22
C ALA A 154 24.37 -23.59 -59.47
N LYS A 155 24.92 -24.05 -60.59
CA LYS A 155 26.28 -23.73 -61.00
C LYS A 155 26.45 -22.21 -61.12
N GLY A 156 27.50 -21.70 -60.46
CA GLY A 156 27.78 -20.27 -60.39
C GLY A 156 27.05 -19.53 -59.26
N MET A 157 26.29 -20.20 -58.37
CA MET A 157 25.85 -19.63 -57.09
C MET A 157 27.01 -19.58 -56.07
N PRO A 158 26.91 -18.77 -55.00
CA PRO A 158 27.88 -18.74 -53.91
C PRO A 158 28.06 -20.12 -53.26
N THR A 159 29.30 -20.47 -52.91
CA THR A 159 29.62 -21.71 -52.19
C THR A 159 28.81 -21.81 -50.90
N GLY A 160 28.10 -22.93 -50.72
CA GLY A 160 27.25 -23.19 -49.55
C GLY A 160 25.79 -22.77 -49.72
N SER A 161 25.43 -22.09 -50.82
CA SER A 161 24.03 -21.83 -51.17
C SER A 161 23.42 -23.02 -51.92
N THR A 162 22.26 -23.50 -51.47
CA THR A 162 21.70 -24.80 -51.87
C THR A 162 20.26 -24.74 -52.39
N ASP A 163 19.42 -23.89 -51.83
CA ASP A 163 18.04 -23.66 -52.30
C ASP A 163 17.68 -22.20 -52.04
N GLY A 164 17.11 -21.54 -53.04
CA GLY A 164 16.68 -20.16 -52.86
C GLY A 164 15.87 -19.62 -54.01
N VAL A 165 15.55 -18.34 -53.85
CA VAL A 165 14.84 -17.53 -54.85
C VAL A 165 15.63 -16.25 -55.06
N GLY A 166 15.56 -15.72 -56.27
CA GLY A 166 16.22 -14.46 -56.56
C GLY A 166 15.57 -13.70 -57.69
N PHE A 167 16.00 -12.45 -57.80
CA PHE A 167 15.68 -11.53 -58.86
C PHE A 167 16.94 -11.25 -59.66
N PHE A 168 16.81 -11.11 -60.98
CA PHE A 168 17.94 -10.84 -61.84
C PHE A 168 17.58 -9.88 -62.97
N VAL A 169 18.58 -9.13 -63.41
CA VAL A 169 18.50 -8.23 -64.55
C VAL A 169 19.72 -8.46 -65.42
N SER A 170 19.51 -8.79 -66.69
CA SER A 170 20.62 -8.84 -67.64
C SER A 170 21.10 -7.42 -67.94
N ASN A 171 22.39 -7.17 -67.68
CA ASN A 171 23.02 -5.87 -67.93
C ASN A 171 23.30 -5.70 -69.45
N ASN A 172 23.61 -6.81 -70.13
CA ASN A 172 23.84 -6.90 -71.59
C ASN A 172 23.78 -8.39 -72.04
N LYS A 173 24.01 -8.69 -73.33
CA LYS A 173 24.02 -10.06 -73.87
C LYS A 173 25.08 -11.03 -73.28
N MET A 174 25.95 -10.56 -72.39
CA MET A 174 27.03 -11.35 -71.80
C MET A 174 27.07 -11.30 -70.26
N ASP A 175 26.20 -10.52 -69.60
CA ASP A 175 26.28 -10.28 -68.15
C ASP A 175 24.91 -10.11 -67.47
N VAL A 176 24.86 -10.47 -66.19
CA VAL A 176 23.66 -10.47 -65.35
C VAL A 176 23.96 -10.01 -63.92
N SER A 177 23.19 -9.04 -63.43
CA SER A 177 23.14 -8.68 -62.02
C SER A 177 22.07 -9.49 -61.32
N VAL A 178 22.37 -10.05 -60.15
CA VAL A 178 21.48 -10.98 -59.45
C VAL A 178 21.38 -10.62 -57.98
N LEU A 179 20.18 -10.62 -57.42
CA LEU A 179 19.95 -10.60 -55.98
C LEU A 179 19.26 -11.91 -55.57
N ALA A 180 19.89 -12.73 -54.75
CA ALA A 180 19.38 -14.05 -54.38
C ALA A 180 19.32 -14.22 -52.87
N MET A 181 18.20 -14.75 -52.35
CA MET A 181 18.08 -15.16 -50.96
C MET A 181 18.11 -16.69 -50.88
N ASP A 182 19.07 -17.21 -50.14
CA ASP A 182 19.15 -18.64 -49.84
C ASP A 182 18.17 -18.97 -48.71
N LYS A 183 17.27 -19.93 -48.93
CA LYS A 183 16.24 -20.33 -47.97
C LYS A 183 16.80 -21.04 -46.76
N THR A 184 17.94 -21.74 -46.89
CA THR A 184 18.52 -22.55 -45.82
C THR A 184 19.31 -21.68 -44.85
N THR A 185 20.22 -20.87 -45.36
CA THR A 185 21.10 -19.99 -44.58
C THR A 185 20.48 -18.65 -44.27
N LYS A 186 19.34 -18.29 -44.90
CA LYS A 186 18.69 -16.97 -44.82
C LYS A 186 19.60 -15.81 -45.27
N ARG A 187 20.70 -16.11 -45.97
CA ARG A 187 21.64 -15.10 -46.46
C ARG A 187 21.15 -14.49 -47.76
N LEU A 188 21.28 -13.17 -47.85
CA LEU A 188 21.03 -12.40 -49.06
C LEU A 188 22.36 -12.22 -49.80
N PHE A 189 22.39 -12.53 -51.08
CA PHE A 189 23.57 -12.44 -51.94
C PHE A 189 23.30 -11.50 -53.10
N LEU A 190 24.24 -10.61 -53.38
CA LEU A 190 24.24 -9.73 -54.53
C LEU A 190 25.37 -10.14 -55.48
N ARG A 191 25.02 -10.41 -56.73
CA ARG A 191 25.95 -10.59 -57.85
C ARG A 191 25.99 -9.33 -58.70
N LEU A 192 27.18 -8.78 -58.89
CA LEU A 192 27.44 -7.73 -59.87
C LEU A 192 28.51 -8.27 -60.83
N GLY A 193 28.17 -8.46 -62.11
CA GLY A 193 29.09 -9.09 -63.04
C GLY A 193 29.23 -10.60 -62.80
N THR A 194 30.46 -11.07 -62.58
CA THR A 194 30.78 -12.48 -62.25
C THR A 194 30.93 -12.75 -60.76
N GLU A 195 30.96 -11.72 -59.91
CA GLU A 195 31.27 -11.86 -58.48
C GLU A 195 30.02 -11.81 -57.60
N TRP A 196 29.97 -12.71 -56.61
CA TRP A 196 28.96 -12.71 -55.57
C TRP A 196 29.47 -12.07 -54.28
N ARG A 197 28.62 -11.26 -53.65
CA ARG A 197 28.82 -10.63 -52.35
C ARG A 197 27.68 -11.02 -51.42
N SER A 198 28.01 -11.44 -50.21
CA SER A 198 27.00 -11.61 -49.16
C SER A 198 26.61 -10.23 -48.62
N LEU A 199 25.33 -9.91 -48.65
CA LEU A 199 24.74 -8.78 -47.92
C LEU A 199 24.34 -9.32 -46.54
N ALA A 200 25.25 -9.24 -45.57
CA ALA A 200 24.99 -9.73 -44.22
C ALA A 200 24.05 -8.78 -43.47
N PHE A 201 22.89 -9.28 -43.03
CA PHE A 201 22.15 -8.74 -41.88
C PHE A 201 22.52 -9.47 -40.57
N GLU A 202 23.45 -10.43 -40.62
CA GLU A 202 24.07 -11.01 -39.42
C GLU A 202 24.87 -9.93 -38.69
N GLY A 203 24.61 -9.74 -37.40
CA GLY A 203 25.31 -8.76 -36.57
C GLY A 203 24.54 -7.47 -36.34
N ALA A 204 23.74 -6.95 -37.28
CA ALA A 204 23.14 -5.60 -37.12
C ALA A 204 22.26 -5.45 -35.87
N TYR A 205 21.50 -6.48 -35.48
CA TYR A 205 20.75 -6.44 -34.22
C TYR A 205 21.68 -6.49 -33.00
N ASP A 206 22.72 -7.33 -33.03
CA ASP A 206 23.68 -7.46 -31.95
C ASP A 206 24.59 -6.23 -31.85
N ASP A 207 24.94 -5.61 -32.97
CA ASP A 207 25.69 -4.36 -33.09
C ASP A 207 24.84 -3.20 -32.58
N ILE A 208 23.56 -3.08 -32.96
CA ILE A 208 22.65 -2.06 -32.41
C ILE A 208 22.46 -2.28 -30.90
N LYS A 209 22.26 -3.52 -30.47
CA LYS A 209 22.13 -3.87 -29.05
C LYS A 209 23.42 -3.54 -28.30
N GLN A 210 24.58 -3.80 -28.89
CA GLN A 210 25.87 -3.53 -28.30
C GLN A 210 26.19 -2.04 -28.29
N GLU A 211 25.77 -1.29 -29.30
CA GLU A 211 25.89 0.17 -29.34
C GLU A 211 24.98 0.83 -28.31
N VAL A 212 23.76 0.31 -28.12
CA VAL A 212 22.87 0.72 -27.02
C VAL A 212 23.50 0.39 -25.66
N LEU A 213 24.13 -0.77 -25.50
CA LEU A 213 24.84 -1.13 -24.26
C LEU A 213 26.08 -0.26 -24.03
N ASN A 214 26.84 0.05 -25.08
CA ASN A 214 28.00 0.94 -25.06
C ASN A 214 27.58 2.37 -24.68
N VAL A 215 26.48 2.88 -25.24
CA VAL A 215 25.92 4.19 -24.89
C VAL A 215 25.41 4.21 -23.44
N LYS A 216 24.76 3.14 -22.97
CA LYS A 216 24.34 3.00 -21.56
C LYS A 216 25.52 2.96 -20.59
N SER A 217 26.63 2.30 -20.94
CA SER A 217 27.83 2.27 -20.11
C SER A 217 28.62 3.58 -20.11
N THR A 218 28.47 4.39 -21.17
CA THR A 218 29.20 5.67 -21.32
C THR A 218 28.42 6.86 -20.76
N HIS A 219 27.09 6.80 -20.75
CA HIS A 219 26.21 7.85 -20.23
C HIS A 219 25.34 7.35 -19.08
N SER A 220 25.92 7.28 -17.88
CA SER A 220 25.21 6.94 -16.64
C SER A 220 23.97 7.82 -16.39
N SER A 221 23.96 9.06 -16.90
CA SER A 221 22.83 9.98 -16.86
C SER A 221 21.64 9.56 -17.75
N LEU A 222 21.90 8.96 -18.92
CA LEU A 222 20.84 8.48 -19.83
C LEU A 222 20.19 7.21 -19.28
N ASP A 223 21.00 6.30 -18.75
CA ASP A 223 20.52 5.10 -18.10
C ASP A 223 19.72 5.42 -16.83
N ALA A 224 20.15 6.40 -16.03
CA ALA A 224 19.38 6.94 -14.92
C ALA A 224 18.05 7.59 -15.38
N ALA A 225 18.04 8.32 -16.50
CA ALA A 225 16.84 8.95 -17.05
C ALA A 225 15.80 7.93 -17.57
N ILE A 226 16.25 6.89 -18.27
CA ILE A 226 15.38 5.80 -18.73
C ILE A 226 14.79 5.07 -17.51
N ARG A 227 15.61 4.75 -16.50
CA ARG A 227 15.11 4.14 -15.26
C ARG A 227 14.14 5.05 -14.52
N ALA A 228 14.39 6.36 -14.47
CA ALA A 228 13.50 7.32 -13.83
C ALA A 228 12.07 7.27 -14.40
N MET A 229 11.92 7.01 -15.70
CA MET A 229 10.62 6.88 -16.37
C MET A 229 9.88 5.55 -16.12
N ILE A 230 10.56 4.50 -15.64
CA ILE A 230 9.91 3.22 -15.34
C ILE A 230 9.20 3.32 -13.98
N PRO A 231 7.88 3.06 -13.89
CA PRO A 231 7.11 3.22 -12.66
C PRO A 231 7.35 2.10 -11.63
N TYR A 232 8.18 1.11 -11.97
CA TYR A 232 8.54 -0.01 -11.12
C TYR A 232 10.03 -0.34 -11.19
N ASN A 233 10.56 -0.89 -10.10
CA ASN A 233 11.90 -1.44 -9.97
C ASN A 233 11.80 -2.88 -9.42
N SER A 234 12.87 -3.67 -9.56
CA SER A 234 13.00 -4.96 -8.87
C SER A 234 14.33 -5.04 -8.12
N VAL A 235 14.32 -5.65 -6.94
CA VAL A 235 15.54 -5.84 -6.13
C VAL A 235 16.63 -6.60 -6.89
N ASN A 236 16.26 -7.54 -7.77
CA ASN A 236 17.22 -8.36 -8.53
C ASN A 236 18.07 -7.53 -9.51
N TYR A 237 17.67 -6.31 -9.85
CA TYR A 237 18.47 -5.42 -10.70
C TYR A 237 19.68 -4.82 -9.99
N TYR A 238 19.69 -4.82 -8.66
CA TYR A 238 20.71 -4.13 -7.86
C TYR A 238 21.73 -5.08 -7.22
N GLY A 239 21.39 -6.36 -7.08
CA GLY A 239 22.19 -7.38 -6.40
C GLY A 239 21.40 -8.07 -5.28
N ASN A 240 22.07 -8.94 -4.53
CA ASN A 240 21.44 -9.79 -3.50
C ASN A 240 21.95 -9.52 -2.07
N ASP A 241 22.74 -8.47 -1.86
CA ASP A 241 23.25 -8.07 -0.54
C ASP A 241 22.43 -6.92 0.09
N ASN A 242 22.75 -6.61 1.35
CA ASN A 242 22.04 -5.57 2.10
C ASN A 242 22.18 -4.17 1.47
N ALA A 243 23.34 -3.86 0.88
CA ALA A 243 23.61 -2.56 0.26
C ALA A 243 22.84 -2.40 -1.04
N ALA A 244 22.78 -3.47 -1.85
CA ALA A 244 21.95 -3.57 -3.03
C ALA A 244 20.46 -3.40 -2.71
N PHE A 245 19.98 -4.02 -1.63
CA PHE A 245 18.59 -3.86 -1.21
C PHE A 245 18.29 -2.41 -0.76
N GLN A 246 19.17 -1.80 0.03
CA GLN A 246 19.03 -0.39 0.41
C GLN A 246 19.05 0.54 -0.81
N LYS A 247 19.90 0.26 -1.79
CA LYS A 247 19.94 0.99 -3.06
C LYS A 247 18.62 0.84 -3.83
N ALA A 248 18.08 -0.38 -3.90
CA ALA A 248 16.79 -0.64 -4.53
C ALA A 248 15.65 0.14 -3.86
N LEU A 249 15.63 0.23 -2.53
CA LEU A 249 14.67 1.06 -1.79
C LEU A 249 14.80 2.53 -2.16
N ASN A 250 16.02 3.07 -2.13
CA ASN A 250 16.29 4.48 -2.42
C ASN A 250 15.90 4.87 -3.86
N GLU A 251 16.25 4.05 -4.85
CA GLU A 251 15.92 4.31 -6.26
C GLU A 251 14.44 4.07 -6.61
N SER A 252 13.68 3.48 -5.68
CA SER A 252 12.24 3.23 -5.82
C SER A 252 11.37 4.23 -5.06
N ALA A 253 11.95 5.28 -4.47
CA ALA A 253 11.16 6.36 -3.92
C ALA A 253 10.29 7.00 -5.03
N GLY A 254 8.99 7.16 -4.78
CA GLY A 254 8.00 7.58 -5.77
C GLY A 254 7.50 6.47 -6.71
N LYS A 255 7.91 5.21 -6.49
CA LYS A 255 7.66 4.09 -7.41
C LYS A 255 7.25 2.82 -6.67
N THR A 256 6.96 1.77 -7.46
CA THR A 256 6.78 0.42 -6.94
C THR A 256 8.11 -0.35 -6.93
N LEU A 257 8.47 -1.01 -5.83
CA LEU A 257 9.58 -1.95 -5.74
C LEU A 257 9.04 -3.38 -5.64
N ASP A 258 9.37 -4.21 -6.64
CA ASP A 258 9.04 -5.63 -6.64
C ASP A 258 10.17 -6.45 -5.99
N VAL A 259 9.79 -7.30 -5.03
CA VAL A 259 10.66 -8.29 -4.39
C VAL A 259 10.19 -9.68 -4.82
N PRO A 260 10.85 -10.32 -5.80
CA PRO A 260 10.48 -11.66 -6.27
C PRO A 260 10.60 -12.73 -5.19
N ALA A 261 10.09 -13.94 -5.48
CA ALA A 261 10.31 -15.11 -4.63
C ALA A 261 11.82 -15.38 -4.46
N GLY A 262 12.23 -15.71 -3.24
CA GLY A 262 13.64 -15.92 -2.93
C GLY A 262 13.93 -15.78 -1.43
N ILE A 263 15.19 -16.00 -1.06
CA ILE A 263 15.66 -15.82 0.32
C ILE A 263 16.56 -14.59 0.35
N TYR A 264 16.20 -13.61 1.18
CA TYR A 264 16.89 -12.34 1.31
C TYR A 264 17.47 -12.21 2.72
N THR A 265 18.79 -12.13 2.84
CA THR A 265 19.44 -11.92 4.14
C THR A 265 19.74 -10.44 4.31
N ILE A 266 18.86 -9.75 5.02
CA ILE A 266 18.84 -8.29 5.12
C ILE A 266 18.62 -7.83 6.57
N GLY A 267 18.96 -6.58 6.87
CA GLY A 267 18.79 -5.99 8.19
C GLY A 267 19.14 -4.52 8.20
N ASP A 268 18.51 -3.81 9.13
CA ASP A 268 18.66 -2.38 9.39
C ASP A 268 18.48 -1.52 8.13
N LEU A 269 17.47 -1.86 7.32
CA LEU A 269 17.13 -1.15 6.08
C LEU A 269 16.16 -0.01 6.35
N GLU A 270 16.33 1.09 5.62
CA GLU A 270 15.52 2.30 5.74
C GLU A 270 14.57 2.45 4.55
N ILE A 271 13.26 2.49 4.84
CA ILE A 271 12.20 2.67 3.84
C ILE A 271 11.96 4.17 3.62
N PRO A 272 12.13 4.71 2.39
CA PRO A 272 11.83 6.10 2.09
C PRO A 272 10.32 6.36 1.98
N SER A 273 9.91 7.63 1.99
CA SER A 273 8.52 8.04 1.71
C SER A 273 8.11 7.74 0.27
N ASN A 274 6.79 7.70 0.04
CA ASN A 274 6.17 7.57 -1.28
C ASN A 274 6.58 6.30 -2.04
N ILE A 275 6.69 5.17 -1.35
CA ILE A 275 7.11 3.90 -1.95
C ILE A 275 6.03 2.83 -1.77
N SER A 276 5.86 2.01 -2.81
CA SER A 276 5.02 0.81 -2.75
C SER A 276 5.89 -0.42 -2.94
N ILE A 277 6.04 -1.27 -1.92
CA ILE A 277 6.83 -2.49 -1.97
C ILE A 277 5.87 -3.67 -2.12
N ARG A 278 6.07 -4.45 -3.18
CA ARG A 278 5.32 -5.69 -3.45
C ARG A 278 6.28 -6.86 -3.36
N ALA A 279 6.27 -7.53 -2.21
CA ALA A 279 7.00 -8.77 -2.01
C ALA A 279 6.14 -9.97 -2.38
N ASP A 280 6.72 -10.89 -3.14
CA ASP A 280 6.10 -12.19 -3.40
C ASP A 280 5.81 -12.90 -2.06
N PRO A 281 4.69 -13.62 -1.92
CA PRO A 281 4.40 -14.39 -0.70
C PRO A 281 5.48 -15.43 -0.35
N ASN A 282 6.32 -15.83 -1.31
CA ASN A 282 7.46 -16.73 -1.12
C ASN A 282 8.81 -16.00 -1.00
N ALA A 283 8.82 -14.67 -0.90
CA ALA A 283 10.00 -13.90 -0.53
C ALA A 283 10.23 -14.03 0.98
N VAL A 284 11.26 -14.78 1.39
CA VAL A 284 11.61 -15.00 2.79
C VAL A 284 12.74 -14.07 3.20
N PHE A 285 12.46 -13.19 4.16
CA PHE A 285 13.45 -12.29 4.75
C PHE A 285 14.06 -12.94 5.98
N ASN A 286 15.37 -13.17 5.93
CA ASN A 286 16.20 -13.64 7.03
C ASN A 286 16.98 -12.47 7.62
N LEU A 287 16.98 -12.35 8.95
CA LEU A 287 17.67 -11.25 9.59
C LEU A 287 19.18 -11.40 9.42
N LYS A 288 19.84 -10.36 8.93
CA LYS A 288 21.29 -10.29 8.82
C LYS A 288 21.94 -10.42 10.20
N ALA A 289 23.06 -11.15 10.28
CA ALA A 289 23.81 -11.27 11.52
C ALA A 289 24.23 -9.90 12.07
N GLY A 290 24.01 -9.68 13.37
CA GLY A 290 24.29 -8.41 14.05
C GLY A 290 23.17 -7.37 13.98
N SER A 291 22.18 -7.56 13.09
CA SER A 291 20.99 -6.71 13.00
C SER A 291 19.93 -7.18 14.00
N THR A 292 19.11 -6.24 14.47
CA THR A 292 17.94 -6.53 15.34
C THR A 292 16.63 -6.11 14.69
N THR A 293 16.68 -5.41 13.56
CA THR A 293 15.49 -4.93 12.84
C THR A 293 15.66 -5.22 11.35
N PHE A 294 14.59 -5.57 10.64
CA PHE A 294 14.63 -5.64 9.18
C PHE A 294 14.48 -4.25 8.57
N PHE A 295 13.36 -3.59 8.88
CA PHE A 295 13.01 -2.29 8.32
C PHE A 295 12.74 -1.25 9.39
N THR A 296 13.32 -0.07 9.19
CA THR A 296 12.88 1.19 9.81
C THR A 296 12.40 2.14 8.72
N ASN A 297 11.61 3.15 9.08
CA ASN A 297 11.38 4.26 8.15
C ASN A 297 12.61 5.19 8.12
N LYS A 298 12.87 5.79 6.95
CA LYS A 298 14.05 6.62 6.70
C LYS A 298 14.08 7.85 7.61
N ASP A 299 15.25 8.20 8.11
CA ASP A 299 15.41 9.38 8.94
C ASP A 299 15.43 10.67 8.11
N THR A 300 14.41 11.52 8.27
CA THR A 300 14.37 12.85 7.66
C THR A 300 14.32 13.92 8.74
N VAL A 301 15.45 14.15 9.42
CA VAL A 301 15.61 15.19 10.45
C VAL A 301 14.76 14.91 11.71
N ASN A 302 15.19 15.42 12.87
CA ASN A 302 14.50 15.27 14.17
C ASN A 302 13.21 16.12 14.25
N ILE A 303 12.27 15.95 13.31
CA ILE A 303 10.99 16.65 13.30
C ILE A 303 9.99 15.80 14.10
N GLY A 304 9.41 16.40 15.15
CA GLY A 304 8.39 15.75 15.99
C GLY A 304 7.08 15.52 15.26
N GLY A 305 6.09 14.96 15.96
CA GLY A 305 4.77 14.73 15.36
C GLY A 305 4.77 13.53 14.39
N TYR A 306 4.27 13.71 13.16
CA TYR A 306 4.03 12.61 12.20
C TYR A 306 4.78 12.78 10.87
N ASP A 307 5.79 13.65 10.83
CA ASP A 307 6.34 14.19 9.59
C ASP A 307 7.62 13.53 9.07
N LYS A 308 8.12 12.48 9.74
CA LYS A 308 9.38 11.79 9.39
C LYS A 308 9.26 11.03 8.06
N THR A 309 8.19 10.25 7.87
CA THR A 309 7.94 9.61 6.57
C THR A 309 6.45 9.50 6.29
N ARG A 310 6.10 9.41 5.00
CA ARG A 310 4.70 9.25 4.59
C ARG A 310 4.50 8.34 3.39
N SER A 311 3.29 7.81 3.25
CA SER A 311 2.85 7.07 2.06
C SER A 311 3.75 5.87 1.76
N ILE A 312 3.90 4.99 2.75
CA ILE A 312 4.65 3.73 2.65
C ILE A 312 3.64 2.60 2.53
N VAL A 313 3.74 1.80 1.47
CA VAL A 313 2.98 0.56 1.33
C VAL A 313 3.96 -0.60 1.27
N PHE A 314 3.80 -1.60 2.13
CA PHE A 314 4.57 -2.86 2.10
C PHE A 314 3.59 -4.02 2.10
N LYS A 315 3.58 -4.82 1.04
CA LYS A 315 2.67 -5.98 0.93
C LYS A 315 3.42 -7.26 0.60
N GLY A 316 3.05 -8.35 1.27
CA GLY A 316 3.57 -9.70 1.08
C GLY A 316 4.89 -9.96 1.81
N GLY A 317 5.58 -11.02 1.39
CA GLY A 317 6.78 -11.53 2.04
C GLY A 317 6.54 -12.26 3.36
N VAL A 318 7.57 -12.97 3.81
CA VAL A 318 7.60 -13.72 5.08
C VAL A 318 8.86 -13.33 5.84
N PHE A 319 8.68 -12.76 7.03
CA PHE A 319 9.76 -12.40 7.94
C PHE A 319 10.05 -13.55 8.90
N ASP A 320 11.14 -14.28 8.65
CA ASP A 320 11.61 -15.34 9.55
C ASP A 320 12.60 -14.75 10.57
N LEU A 321 12.11 -14.60 11.81
CA LEU A 321 12.92 -14.03 12.89
C LEU A 321 13.89 -15.06 13.50
N LYS A 322 13.79 -16.35 13.14
CA LYS A 322 14.67 -17.43 13.60
C LYS A 322 14.87 -17.52 15.12
N LYS A 323 13.84 -17.16 15.88
CA LYS A 323 13.87 -17.05 17.35
C LYS A 323 14.97 -16.10 17.88
N THR A 324 15.42 -15.17 17.05
CA THR A 324 16.46 -14.19 17.41
C THR A 324 15.93 -13.22 18.46
N LYS A 325 16.73 -12.97 19.50
CA LYS A 325 16.39 -12.03 20.57
C LYS A 325 16.32 -10.60 20.02
N ASP A 326 15.31 -9.87 20.48
CA ASP A 326 14.95 -8.49 20.17
C ASP A 326 14.68 -8.19 18.69
N ALA A 327 14.53 -9.22 17.86
CA ALA A 327 14.29 -9.12 16.43
C ALA A 327 12.93 -8.49 16.11
N LYS A 328 12.91 -7.57 15.14
CA LYS A 328 11.71 -6.85 14.68
C LYS A 328 11.63 -6.85 13.17
N ALA A 329 10.45 -7.10 12.63
CA ALA A 329 10.18 -6.91 11.21
C ALA A 329 10.15 -5.42 10.85
N PHE A 330 9.42 -4.63 11.65
CA PHE A 330 9.25 -3.20 11.41
C PHE A 330 9.41 -2.39 12.70
N VAL A 331 10.13 -1.28 12.60
CA VAL A 331 10.10 -0.18 13.58
C VAL A 331 9.72 1.09 12.84
N LEU A 332 8.47 1.51 13.01
CA LEU A 332 7.88 2.67 12.35
C LEU A 332 7.75 3.80 13.38
N SER A 333 8.38 4.94 13.10
CA SER A 333 8.46 6.06 14.03
C SER A 333 8.11 7.39 13.34
N HIS A 334 7.23 8.20 13.94
CA HIS A 334 6.87 9.55 13.47
C HIS A 334 6.42 9.60 12.00
N CYS A 335 5.56 8.67 11.60
CA CYS A 335 5.14 8.52 10.21
C CYS A 335 3.63 8.49 10.04
N GLN A 336 3.17 8.76 8.83
CA GLN A 336 1.75 8.77 8.50
C GLN A 336 1.45 8.07 7.17
N ASP A 337 0.21 7.63 6.96
CA ASP A 337 -0.19 6.94 5.72
C ASP A 337 0.71 5.73 5.43
N VAL A 338 0.79 4.82 6.38
CA VAL A 338 1.56 3.58 6.26
C VAL A 338 0.62 2.39 6.16
N LYS A 339 0.90 1.49 5.22
CA LYS A 339 0.18 0.23 5.05
C LYS A 339 1.17 -0.93 5.06
N VAL A 340 1.05 -1.83 6.01
CA VAL A 340 1.88 -3.04 6.11
C VAL A 340 0.96 -4.25 6.08
N ASP A 341 1.15 -5.16 5.14
CA ASP A 341 0.42 -6.43 5.01
C ASP A 341 1.44 -7.56 4.80
N THR A 342 1.71 -8.35 5.84
CA THR A 342 2.77 -9.37 5.77
C THR A 342 2.61 -10.51 6.78
N LYS A 343 3.55 -11.47 6.72
CA LYS A 343 3.64 -12.60 7.63
C LYS A 343 4.94 -12.59 8.43
N ILE A 344 4.85 -12.86 9.72
CA ILE A 344 5.99 -13.00 10.65
C ILE A 344 5.97 -14.42 11.24
N ILE A 345 7.11 -15.10 11.22
CA ILE A 345 7.26 -16.45 11.78
C ILE A 345 8.45 -16.55 12.71
N ASN A 346 8.42 -17.56 13.58
CA ASN A 346 9.52 -17.91 14.48
C ASN A 346 9.97 -16.73 15.34
N GLY A 347 9.04 -15.99 15.92
CA GLY A 347 9.34 -14.87 16.80
C GLY A 347 10.15 -15.31 18.02
N GLY A 348 11.29 -14.65 18.24
CA GLY A 348 12.14 -14.84 19.41
C GLY A 348 11.69 -14.02 20.62
N GLU A 349 12.58 -13.92 21.61
CA GLU A 349 12.36 -13.05 22.76
C GLU A 349 12.39 -11.58 22.32
N SER A 350 11.27 -10.85 22.36
CA SER A 350 11.20 -9.45 21.97
C SER A 350 10.03 -8.75 22.65
N GLN A 351 10.14 -7.44 22.86
CA GLN A 351 9.01 -6.61 23.32
C GLN A 351 7.91 -6.49 22.26
N ALA A 352 8.28 -6.42 20.98
CA ALA A 352 7.35 -6.40 19.86
C ALA A 352 8.04 -6.87 18.58
N TYR A 353 7.29 -7.44 17.63
CA TYR A 353 7.83 -7.76 16.29
C TYR A 353 7.53 -6.65 15.27
N VAL A 354 6.46 -5.89 15.48
CA VAL A 354 6.15 -4.64 14.78
C VAL A 354 6.00 -3.54 15.82
N SER A 355 6.84 -2.51 15.77
CA SER A 355 6.81 -1.38 16.70
C SER A 355 6.26 -0.14 16.00
N LEU A 356 5.25 0.49 16.61
CA LEU A 356 4.60 1.71 16.14
C LEU A 356 4.84 2.82 17.17
N ASN A 357 5.56 3.88 16.80
CA ASN A 357 5.76 5.07 17.63
C ASN A 357 5.29 6.30 16.84
N ALA A 358 4.38 7.10 17.41
CA ALA A 358 3.84 8.28 16.72
C ALA A 358 3.44 7.98 15.25
N VAL A 359 2.63 6.94 15.06
CA VAL A 359 2.14 6.52 13.74
C VAL A 359 0.70 7.01 13.55
N LYS A 360 0.41 7.59 12.38
CA LYS A 360 -0.91 8.15 12.08
C LYS A 360 -1.51 7.69 10.76
N ASP A 361 -2.84 7.65 10.68
CA ASP A 361 -3.57 7.37 9.43
C ASP A 361 -3.09 6.09 8.73
N SER A 362 -2.94 5.00 9.48
CA SER A 362 -2.20 3.82 9.02
C SER A 362 -2.97 2.50 9.21
N GLU A 363 -2.60 1.50 8.43
CA GLU A 363 -3.21 0.16 8.41
C GLU A 363 -2.12 -0.92 8.55
N ILE A 364 -2.24 -1.76 9.58
CA ILE A 364 -1.24 -2.76 9.94
C ILE A 364 -1.91 -4.14 9.98
N ASP A 365 -1.67 -4.92 8.93
CA ASP A 365 -2.18 -6.28 8.70
C ASP A 365 -1.05 -7.30 8.89
N ILE A 366 -1.12 -8.10 9.95
CA ILE A 366 -0.05 -9.04 10.28
C ILE A 366 -0.60 -10.44 10.53
N GLU A 367 -0.09 -11.41 9.79
CA GLU A 367 -0.16 -12.82 10.18
C GLU A 367 1.07 -13.19 11.00
N ALA A 368 0.90 -13.72 12.21
CA ALA A 368 1.99 -14.14 13.08
C ALA A 368 1.83 -15.60 13.52
N VAL A 369 2.89 -16.38 13.34
CA VAL A 369 2.93 -17.81 13.69
C VAL A 369 4.16 -18.14 14.51
N ASP A 370 3.97 -18.86 15.61
CA ASP A 370 5.04 -19.32 16.51
C ASP A 370 5.90 -18.17 17.05
N CYS A 371 5.21 -17.17 17.60
CA CYS A 371 5.78 -15.92 18.13
C CYS A 371 5.58 -15.86 19.66
N THR A 372 6.34 -16.69 20.38
CA THR A 372 6.12 -17.04 21.79
C THR A 372 7.16 -16.42 22.73
N ALA A 373 7.36 -15.10 22.66
CA ALA A 373 8.24 -14.38 23.58
C ALA A 373 7.93 -14.70 25.06
N THR A 374 8.94 -14.71 25.92
CA THR A 374 8.81 -15.02 27.36
C THR A 374 8.83 -13.77 28.23
N THR A 375 9.39 -12.64 27.77
CA THR A 375 9.31 -11.35 28.50
C THR A 375 7.88 -10.90 28.71
N SER A 376 7.61 -10.21 29.82
CA SER A 376 6.26 -9.73 30.17
C SER A 376 5.64 -8.76 29.16
N THR A 377 6.46 -8.13 28.31
CA THR A 377 6.03 -7.13 27.33
C THR A 377 5.86 -7.67 25.91
N GLY A 378 6.19 -8.93 25.61
CA GLY A 378 6.20 -9.42 24.24
C GLY A 378 4.86 -9.36 23.50
N ALA A 379 4.79 -8.60 22.41
CA ALA A 379 3.58 -8.46 21.59
C ALA A 379 3.85 -8.72 20.11
N THR A 380 2.80 -9.05 19.36
CA THR A 380 2.89 -9.11 17.89
C THR A 380 3.08 -7.71 17.33
N VAL A 381 2.20 -6.80 17.74
CA VAL A 381 2.30 -5.36 17.47
C VAL A 381 2.42 -4.63 18.80
N GLY A 382 3.42 -3.77 18.92
CA GLY A 382 3.61 -2.89 20.06
C GLY A 382 3.40 -1.44 19.66
N ILE A 383 2.56 -0.72 20.40
CA ILE A 383 2.47 0.74 20.32
C ILE A 383 3.36 1.33 21.41
N TYR A 384 4.12 2.36 21.05
CA TYR A 384 5.11 3.01 21.89
C TYR A 384 4.94 4.52 21.88
N VAL A 385 5.50 5.14 22.91
CA VAL A 385 5.89 6.55 22.95
C VAL A 385 7.35 6.60 23.36
N PHE A 386 8.24 6.89 22.42
CA PHE A 386 9.66 7.00 22.72
C PHE A 386 9.96 8.37 23.33
N ASN A 387 10.34 8.36 24.61
CA ASN A 387 10.76 9.56 25.34
C ASN A 387 12.19 9.37 25.89
N ASP A 388 12.68 10.35 26.64
CA ASP A 388 13.99 10.34 27.30
C ASP A 388 14.19 9.18 28.29
N LYS A 389 13.11 8.52 28.73
CA LYS A 389 13.11 7.41 29.71
C LYS A 389 12.81 6.04 29.08
N ASN A 390 12.09 6.01 27.95
CA ASN A 390 11.70 4.83 27.18
C ASN A 390 12.45 4.84 25.85
N THR A 391 13.73 4.49 25.90
CA THR A 391 14.55 4.36 24.70
C THR A 391 14.52 2.91 24.23
N LEU A 392 14.07 2.67 22.99
CA LEU A 392 14.63 1.53 22.26
C LEU A 392 16.08 1.87 21.97
N THR A 393 16.98 0.89 22.05
CA THR A 393 18.39 1.02 21.67
C THR A 393 18.60 1.35 20.19
N ASN A 394 17.53 1.52 19.40
CA ASN A 394 17.58 1.90 18.00
C ASN A 394 17.65 3.43 17.86
N GLN A 395 18.77 3.94 17.34
CA GLN A 395 19.05 5.36 17.19
C GLN A 395 18.07 6.07 16.23
N ASN A 396 17.35 5.32 15.37
CA ASN A 396 16.40 5.82 14.38
C ASN A 396 15.02 6.15 14.97
N ALA A 397 14.81 5.97 16.27
CA ALA A 397 13.56 6.24 16.98
C ALA A 397 13.27 7.73 17.23
N LYS A 398 14.24 8.62 17.00
CA LYS A 398 14.13 10.07 17.25
C LYS A 398 13.16 10.77 16.27
N PRO A 399 12.60 11.93 16.67
CA PRO A 399 12.77 12.62 17.96
C PRO A 399 12.07 11.91 19.12
N TYR A 400 12.48 12.23 20.33
CA TYR A 400 11.81 11.74 21.55
C TYR A 400 10.79 12.79 21.98
N ASP A 401 9.51 12.54 21.70
CA ASP A 401 8.41 13.42 22.08
C ASP A 401 7.21 12.62 22.64
N MET A 402 6.12 13.31 22.95
CA MET A 402 4.91 12.72 23.54
C MET A 402 3.80 12.51 22.51
N THR A 403 4.13 12.41 21.23
CA THR A 403 3.15 12.24 20.15
C THR A 403 2.53 10.83 20.20
N PRO A 404 1.22 10.70 20.40
CA PRO A 404 0.56 9.39 20.40
C PRO A 404 0.38 8.85 18.99
N CYS A 405 0.16 7.55 18.85
CA CYS A 405 -0.50 7.01 17.65
C CYS A 405 -1.97 7.49 17.54
N ASP A 406 -2.41 7.81 16.32
CA ASP A 406 -3.74 8.36 16.02
C ASP A 406 -4.29 7.77 14.71
N ASN A 407 -5.55 7.32 14.69
CA ASN A 407 -6.21 6.79 13.49
C ASN A 407 -5.46 5.61 12.86
N VAL A 408 -5.25 4.55 13.64
CA VAL A 408 -4.53 3.34 13.22
C VAL A 408 -5.47 2.14 13.25
N THR A 409 -5.54 1.42 12.14
CA THR A 409 -6.26 0.14 12.04
C THR A 409 -5.25 -1.00 12.13
N ILE A 410 -5.51 -1.97 13.01
CA ILE A 410 -4.64 -3.12 13.25
C ILE A 410 -5.47 -4.39 13.08
N ASN A 411 -5.14 -5.20 12.07
CA ASN A 411 -5.78 -6.50 11.84
C ASN A 411 -4.76 -7.63 12.02
N LEU A 412 -5.04 -8.56 12.92
CA LEU A 412 -4.11 -9.65 13.25
C LEU A 412 -4.70 -11.04 12.93
N LYS A 413 -3.86 -11.92 12.40
CA LYS A 413 -4.09 -13.38 12.34
C LYS A 413 -3.01 -14.07 13.15
N LEU A 414 -3.37 -14.69 14.27
CA LEU A 414 -2.41 -15.15 15.27
C LEU A 414 -2.52 -16.65 15.49
N LYS A 415 -1.39 -17.35 15.49
CA LYS A 415 -1.32 -18.77 15.89
C LYS A 415 -0.08 -19.02 16.74
N ASN A 416 -0.26 -19.57 17.94
CA ASN A 416 0.82 -19.85 18.88
C ASN A 416 1.65 -18.59 19.17
N VAL A 417 1.01 -17.56 19.72
CA VAL A 417 1.66 -16.28 20.02
C VAL A 417 1.53 -15.90 21.49
N LYS A 418 2.40 -15.02 21.97
CA LYS A 418 2.32 -14.52 23.35
C LYS A 418 1.13 -13.56 23.53
N LYS A 419 1.14 -12.43 22.80
CA LYS A 419 0.09 -11.40 22.81
C LYS A 419 -0.18 -10.88 21.39
N GLY A 420 -1.37 -10.32 21.18
CA GLY A 420 -1.69 -9.58 19.95
C GLY A 420 -1.12 -8.15 19.97
N LEU A 421 -1.96 -7.17 20.31
CA LEU A 421 -1.57 -5.76 20.46
C LEU A 421 -1.25 -5.43 21.92
N ALA A 422 -0.20 -4.67 22.18
CA ALA A 422 0.03 -4.06 23.49
C ALA A 422 0.60 -2.63 23.39
N GLU A 423 0.22 -1.75 24.31
CA GLU A 423 1.03 -0.54 24.57
C GLU A 423 2.24 -0.93 25.44
N ILE A 424 3.45 -0.62 24.97
CA ILE A 424 4.70 -0.98 25.62
C ILE A 424 5.30 0.27 26.29
N GLY A 425 5.45 0.20 27.62
CA GLY A 425 6.00 1.30 28.42
C GLY A 425 5.07 2.52 28.44
N PRO A 426 3.83 2.39 28.96
CA PRO A 426 2.85 3.47 28.94
C PRO A 426 3.36 4.73 29.62
N VAL A 427 3.19 5.88 28.95
CA VAL A 427 3.68 7.18 29.42
C VAL A 427 2.54 7.95 30.09
N ASP A 428 2.87 8.73 31.12
CA ASP A 428 1.88 9.55 31.82
C ASP A 428 1.25 10.59 30.87
N LYS A 429 -0.07 10.75 30.90
CA LYS A 429 -0.86 11.71 30.10
C LYS A 429 -0.78 11.58 28.58
N VAL A 430 -0.20 10.49 28.06
CA VAL A 430 -0.26 10.21 26.62
C VAL A 430 -1.39 9.22 26.37
N VAL A 431 -2.30 9.60 25.48
CA VAL A 431 -3.48 8.82 25.11
C VAL A 431 -3.45 8.54 23.62
N HIS A 432 -3.38 7.27 23.24
CA HIS A 432 -3.56 6.83 21.87
C HIS A 432 -5.02 6.94 21.47
N LYS A 433 -5.33 7.34 20.23
CA LYS A 433 -6.70 7.64 19.84
C LYS A 433 -7.08 7.09 18.47
N ASN A 434 -8.37 6.86 18.28
CA ASN A 434 -8.96 6.39 17.02
C ASN A 434 -8.35 5.05 16.56
N ILE A 435 -8.19 4.12 17.49
CA ILE A 435 -7.60 2.81 17.21
C ILE A 435 -8.71 1.82 16.85
N THR A 436 -8.62 1.21 15.67
CA THR A 436 -9.47 0.08 15.28
C THR A 436 -8.69 -1.22 15.37
N TYR A 437 -9.18 -2.18 16.14
CA TYR A 437 -8.50 -3.44 16.37
C TYR A 437 -9.36 -4.64 16.01
N ASN A 438 -8.86 -5.49 15.12
CA ASN A 438 -9.48 -6.73 14.73
C ASN A 438 -8.48 -7.88 14.85
N VAL A 439 -8.95 -9.05 15.28
CA VAL A 439 -8.07 -10.20 15.49
C VAL A 439 -8.80 -11.51 15.25
N GLN A 440 -8.09 -12.45 14.64
CA GLN A 440 -8.46 -13.86 14.55
C GLN A 440 -7.31 -14.68 15.10
N ALA A 441 -7.54 -15.42 16.16
CA ALA A 441 -6.45 -16.01 16.92
C ALA A 441 -6.74 -17.41 17.45
N GLU A 442 -5.69 -18.22 17.47
CA GLU A 442 -5.65 -19.54 18.09
C GLU A 442 -4.42 -19.63 19.01
N ASN A 443 -4.60 -20.15 20.22
CA ASN A 443 -3.52 -20.41 21.16
C ASN A 443 -2.68 -19.15 21.48
N VAL A 444 -3.32 -18.17 22.11
CA VAL A 444 -2.65 -16.95 22.62
C VAL A 444 -2.33 -17.14 24.09
N LEU A 445 -1.06 -17.03 24.48
CA LEU A 445 -0.60 -17.38 25.82
C LEU A 445 -1.10 -16.41 26.89
N GLU A 446 -1.02 -15.11 26.63
CA GLU A 446 -1.42 -14.04 27.55
C GLU A 446 -2.62 -13.29 26.94
N GLU A 447 -2.52 -12.01 26.56
CA GLU A 447 -3.66 -11.22 26.10
C GLU A 447 -3.85 -11.23 24.58
N LEU A 448 -5.11 -11.35 24.11
CA LEU A 448 -5.45 -10.99 22.72
C LEU A 448 -5.09 -9.53 22.45
N GLY A 449 -5.43 -8.65 23.39
CA GLY A 449 -4.95 -7.27 23.37
C GLY A 449 -4.89 -6.65 24.75
N LEU A 450 -3.83 -5.88 24.99
CA LEU A 450 -3.59 -5.09 26.19
C LEU A 450 -3.52 -3.61 25.83
N PHE A 451 -4.61 -2.90 26.04
CA PHE A 451 -4.79 -1.51 25.67
C PHE A 451 -4.61 -0.65 26.91
N ASN A 452 -3.42 -0.09 27.09
CA ASN A 452 -3.22 0.95 28.08
C ASN A 452 -3.56 2.31 27.44
N ASN A 453 -4.20 3.19 28.20
CA ASN A 453 -4.51 4.58 27.83
C ASN A 453 -4.93 4.82 26.35
N MET A 454 -5.94 4.09 25.86
CA MET A 454 -6.49 4.30 24.50
C MET A 454 -7.91 4.87 24.55
N SER A 455 -8.20 5.90 23.75
CA SER A 455 -9.52 6.52 23.58
C SER A 455 -10.04 6.36 22.14
N TYR A 456 -11.35 6.55 21.95
CA TYR A 456 -12.01 6.37 20.64
C TYR A 456 -11.67 5.01 20.01
N PHE A 457 -11.68 3.97 20.84
CA PHE A 457 -11.26 2.62 20.48
C PHE A 457 -12.43 1.81 19.93
N LYS A 458 -12.19 1.06 18.86
CA LYS A 458 -13.22 0.26 18.19
C LYS A 458 -12.73 -1.15 17.87
N THR A 459 -13.62 -2.13 17.97
CA THR A 459 -13.45 -3.45 17.35
C THR A 459 -14.61 -3.77 16.43
N GLU A 460 -14.35 -4.56 15.38
CA GLU A 460 -15.38 -5.06 14.45
C GLU A 460 -15.42 -6.58 14.38
N LYS A 461 -14.26 -7.23 14.52
CA LYS A 461 -14.13 -8.69 14.49
C LYS A 461 -13.02 -9.16 15.43
N VAL A 462 -13.40 -9.82 16.51
CA VAL A 462 -12.47 -10.37 17.52
C VAL A 462 -12.84 -11.82 17.74
N VAL A 463 -12.12 -12.73 17.09
CA VAL A 463 -12.33 -14.17 17.18
C VAL A 463 -11.12 -14.82 17.84
N GLY A 464 -11.36 -15.63 18.87
CA GLY A 464 -10.29 -16.26 19.63
C GLY A 464 -10.66 -17.64 20.17
N ASN A 465 -9.73 -18.57 20.10
CA ASN A 465 -9.82 -19.88 20.76
C ASN A 465 -8.53 -20.19 21.52
N ASP A 466 -8.65 -20.70 22.74
CA ASP A 466 -7.54 -21.03 23.66
C ASP A 466 -6.69 -19.79 23.97
N ILE A 467 -7.26 -18.90 24.78
CA ILE A 467 -6.77 -17.54 24.99
C ILE A 467 -6.44 -17.31 26.47
N GLY A 468 -5.31 -16.68 26.80
CA GLY A 468 -4.99 -16.29 28.18
C GLY A 468 -5.99 -15.28 28.76
N HIS A 469 -6.03 -14.07 28.21
CA HIS A 469 -7.08 -13.07 28.40
C HIS A 469 -7.53 -12.55 27.04
N GLY A 470 -8.78 -12.15 26.91
CA GLY A 470 -9.27 -11.50 25.71
C GLY A 470 -8.80 -10.05 25.61
N LEU A 471 -9.75 -9.12 25.65
CA LEU A 471 -9.47 -7.69 25.53
C LEU A 471 -9.32 -7.06 26.91
N VAL A 472 -8.12 -6.55 27.22
CA VAL A 472 -7.83 -5.90 28.49
C VAL A 472 -7.59 -4.41 28.26
N PHE A 473 -8.45 -3.57 28.81
CA PHE A 473 -8.33 -2.12 28.82
C PHE A 473 -7.90 -1.67 30.21
N GLN A 474 -6.71 -1.08 30.29
CA GLN A 474 -6.09 -0.69 31.54
C GLN A 474 -5.84 0.82 31.53
N ILE A 475 -6.59 1.55 32.36
CA ILE A 475 -6.48 3.01 32.45
C ILE A 475 -5.54 3.34 33.60
N LEU A 476 -4.34 3.83 33.25
CA LEU A 476 -3.26 4.00 34.21
C LEU A 476 -3.07 5.46 34.62
N ASN A 477 -3.12 6.34 33.63
CA ASN A 477 -2.49 7.65 33.72
C ASN A 477 -3.44 8.80 33.39
N ASP A 478 -4.37 8.60 32.44
CA ASP A 478 -5.35 9.61 32.07
C ASP A 478 -6.72 9.01 31.76
N THR A 479 -7.78 9.80 31.91
CA THR A 479 -9.15 9.38 31.60
C THR A 479 -9.26 9.07 30.12
N CYS A 480 -9.74 7.89 29.79
CA CYS A 480 -9.96 7.46 28.41
C CYS A 480 -11.45 7.30 28.14
N GLU A 481 -11.89 7.63 26.94
CA GLU A 481 -13.31 7.65 26.62
C GLU A 481 -13.62 7.07 25.24
N ASP A 482 -14.88 6.71 25.07
CA ASP A 482 -15.47 6.24 23.82
C ASP A 482 -14.90 4.91 23.31
N PHE A 483 -15.40 3.83 23.90
CA PHE A 483 -15.07 2.47 23.51
C PHE A 483 -16.28 1.83 22.83
N THR A 484 -16.09 1.34 21.60
CA THR A 484 -17.11 0.59 20.85
C THR A 484 -16.61 -0.82 20.57
N ILE A 485 -17.05 -1.77 21.39
CA ILE A 485 -16.61 -3.17 21.33
C ILE A 485 -17.70 -4.02 20.67
N THR A 486 -17.43 -4.48 19.46
CA THR A 486 -18.34 -5.32 18.67
C THR A 486 -17.62 -6.50 18.03
N GLY A 487 -18.38 -7.51 17.60
CA GLY A 487 -17.86 -8.68 16.89
C GLY A 487 -16.99 -9.63 17.73
N VAL A 488 -17.15 -9.60 19.06
CA VAL A 488 -16.41 -10.46 19.99
C VAL A 488 -16.99 -11.87 19.99
N ASN A 489 -16.18 -12.87 19.66
CA ASN A 489 -16.47 -14.30 19.79
C ASN A 489 -15.19 -15.01 20.27
N ILE A 490 -15.03 -15.09 21.59
CA ILE A 490 -13.84 -15.65 22.22
C ILE A 490 -14.20 -16.82 23.13
N ARG A 491 -13.37 -17.86 23.10
CA ARG A 491 -13.66 -19.14 23.78
C ARG A 491 -12.40 -19.71 24.43
N ASN A 492 -12.63 -20.53 25.45
CA ASN A 492 -11.62 -21.33 26.15
C ASN A 492 -10.51 -20.47 26.75
N GLY A 493 -10.82 -19.80 27.87
CA GLY A 493 -9.81 -19.12 28.66
C GLY A 493 -8.79 -20.12 29.21
N LYS A 494 -7.49 -19.90 28.99
CA LYS A 494 -6.42 -20.84 29.40
C LYS A 494 -6.35 -21.04 30.91
N SER A 495 -6.54 -19.96 31.67
CA SER A 495 -6.50 -19.99 33.13
C SER A 495 -7.92 -19.99 33.70
N LYS A 496 -8.25 -20.97 34.55
CA LYS A 496 -9.56 -21.05 35.22
C LYS A 496 -9.71 -20.05 36.36
N GLU A 497 -8.62 -19.41 36.78
CA GLU A 497 -8.57 -18.52 37.95
C GLU A 497 -8.36 -17.06 37.56
N THR A 498 -7.67 -16.80 36.45
CA THR A 498 -7.26 -15.44 36.10
C THR A 498 -7.80 -14.94 34.78
N SER A 499 -8.15 -15.83 33.84
CA SER A 499 -8.54 -15.42 32.48
C SER A 499 -9.81 -14.56 32.47
N ARG A 500 -9.79 -13.51 31.66
CA ARG A 500 -10.94 -12.59 31.50
C ARG A 500 -11.24 -12.41 30.04
N GLY A 501 -12.51 -12.47 29.65
CA GLY A 501 -12.91 -12.28 28.26
C GLY A 501 -12.76 -10.83 27.81
N VAL A 502 -13.48 -9.90 28.47
CA VAL A 502 -13.29 -8.46 28.30
C VAL A 502 -13.12 -7.84 29.68
N TRP A 503 -12.08 -7.04 29.86
CA TRP A 503 -11.75 -6.45 31.15
C TRP A 503 -11.43 -4.97 31.01
N PHE A 504 -12.27 -4.12 31.60
CA PHE A 504 -11.95 -2.72 31.81
C PHE A 504 -11.51 -2.53 33.25
N LYS A 505 -10.31 -1.99 33.48
CA LYS A 505 -9.78 -1.73 34.81
C LYS A 505 -9.15 -0.35 34.92
N SER A 506 -9.47 0.31 36.02
CA SER A 506 -8.98 1.62 36.42
C SER A 506 -8.48 1.56 37.87
N LYS A 507 -7.72 2.59 38.28
CA LYS A 507 -7.29 2.75 39.68
C LYS A 507 -8.49 3.15 40.55
N GLU A 508 -8.48 2.72 41.80
CA GLU A 508 -9.45 3.15 42.80
C GLU A 508 -9.23 4.64 43.19
N GLY A 509 -10.33 5.36 43.43
CA GLY A 509 -10.34 6.73 43.94
C GLY A 509 -11.14 7.69 43.05
N ASP A 510 -11.80 8.68 43.67
CA ASP A 510 -12.69 9.61 42.97
C ASP A 510 -11.99 10.49 41.93
N ASN A 511 -10.68 10.73 42.12
CA ASN A 511 -9.83 11.50 41.21
C ASN A 511 -8.91 10.62 40.35
N ALA A 512 -9.08 9.29 40.40
CA ALA A 512 -8.28 8.37 39.62
C ALA A 512 -8.64 8.44 38.13
N PRO A 513 -7.71 8.17 37.21
CA PRO A 513 -8.01 7.98 35.79
C PRO A 513 -9.07 6.89 35.57
N GLN A 514 -10.13 7.21 34.82
CA GLN A 514 -11.27 6.32 34.57
C GLN A 514 -11.47 6.05 33.08
N TYR A 515 -12.07 4.91 32.73
CA TYR A 515 -12.69 4.77 31.42
C TYR A 515 -14.11 5.36 31.45
N LYS A 516 -14.54 5.94 30.32
CA LYS A 516 -15.87 6.50 30.11
C LYS A 516 -16.49 6.04 28.81
N ASN A 517 -17.83 5.97 28.78
CA ASN A 517 -18.62 5.74 27.56
C ASN A 517 -18.28 4.43 26.83
N VAL A 518 -18.30 3.32 27.57
CA VAL A 518 -18.07 1.97 27.04
C VAL A 518 -19.36 1.38 26.47
N ARG A 519 -19.32 0.90 25.23
CA ARG A 519 -20.43 0.25 24.52
C ARG A 519 -19.97 -1.12 24.04
N ILE A 520 -20.49 -2.19 24.64
CA ILE A 520 -20.22 -3.58 24.26
C ILE A 520 -21.50 -4.20 23.68
N SER A 521 -21.48 -4.66 22.43
CA SER A 521 -22.68 -5.17 21.76
C SER A 521 -22.50 -6.57 21.20
N ASN A 522 -23.47 -7.45 21.47
CA ASN A 522 -23.52 -8.84 21.03
C ASN A 522 -22.23 -9.67 21.27
N PRO A 523 -21.54 -9.56 22.42
CA PRO A 523 -20.36 -10.38 22.67
C PRO A 523 -20.75 -11.85 22.90
N VAL A 524 -19.96 -12.77 22.34
CA VAL A 524 -20.01 -14.21 22.63
C VAL A 524 -18.74 -14.59 23.40
N ILE A 525 -18.88 -14.97 24.67
CA ILE A 525 -17.76 -15.35 25.54
C ILE A 525 -18.05 -16.69 26.20
N ARG A 526 -17.08 -17.61 26.17
CA ARG A 526 -17.22 -18.98 26.70
C ARG A 526 -16.03 -19.43 27.51
N SER A 527 -16.27 -20.06 28.65
CA SER A 527 -15.27 -20.83 29.40
C SER A 527 -14.02 -20.03 29.80
N PHE A 528 -14.18 -18.77 30.19
CA PHE A 528 -13.14 -17.96 30.85
C PHE A 528 -13.26 -18.05 32.38
N ALA A 529 -12.29 -17.55 33.16
CA ALA A 529 -12.49 -17.41 34.60
C ALA A 529 -13.63 -16.41 34.86
N LYS A 530 -13.54 -15.21 34.26
CA LYS A 530 -14.63 -14.24 34.21
C LYS A 530 -14.94 -13.82 32.77
N GLY A 531 -16.21 -13.59 32.46
CA GLY A 531 -16.62 -13.21 31.10
C GLY A 531 -16.32 -11.74 30.78
N ILE A 532 -17.13 -10.84 31.32
CA ILE A 532 -16.93 -9.38 31.20
C ILE A 532 -16.75 -8.79 32.59
N THR A 533 -15.73 -7.96 32.77
CA THR A 533 -15.40 -7.34 34.06
C THR A 533 -15.16 -5.84 33.86
N THR A 534 -15.80 -5.01 34.68
CA THR A 534 -15.66 -3.55 34.65
C THR A 534 -15.34 -3.02 36.05
N ASP A 535 -14.12 -2.53 36.23
CA ASP A 535 -13.58 -2.09 37.53
C ASP A 535 -13.33 -0.57 37.55
N TYR A 536 -13.93 0.17 38.49
CA TYR A 536 -13.65 1.61 38.73
C TYR A 536 -13.80 2.56 37.52
N GLY A 537 -14.94 2.55 36.82
CA GLY A 537 -15.18 3.46 35.70
C GLY A 537 -16.55 4.15 35.72
N PHE A 538 -16.92 4.74 34.58
CA PHE A 538 -18.18 5.47 34.43
C PHE A 538 -18.85 5.17 33.09
N SER A 539 -20.16 4.94 33.09
CA SER A 539 -20.98 4.73 31.88
C SER A 539 -20.48 3.58 30.99
N ALA A 540 -20.71 2.35 31.45
CA ALA A 540 -20.52 1.15 30.64
C ALA A 540 -21.87 0.49 30.31
N LYS A 541 -22.14 0.26 29.02
CA LYS A 541 -23.37 -0.36 28.52
C LYS A 541 -23.03 -1.64 27.77
N ILE A 542 -23.59 -2.75 28.24
CA ILE A 542 -23.46 -4.08 27.65
C ILE A 542 -24.83 -4.46 27.07
N THR A 543 -24.88 -4.78 25.78
CA THR A 543 -26.14 -5.07 25.08
C THR A 543 -26.12 -6.44 24.44
N ASN A 544 -27.16 -7.23 24.72
CA ASN A 544 -27.40 -8.57 24.19
C ASN A 544 -26.19 -9.52 24.29
N PRO A 545 -25.52 -9.64 25.46
CA PRO A 545 -24.41 -10.55 25.60
C PRO A 545 -24.87 -12.01 25.58
N ASP A 546 -23.99 -12.87 25.11
CA ASP A 546 -24.07 -14.29 25.27
C ASP A 546 -22.80 -14.77 26.00
N VAL A 547 -22.88 -14.86 27.33
CA VAL A 547 -21.73 -15.16 28.20
C VAL A 547 -22.03 -16.41 29.02
N GLN A 548 -21.27 -17.48 28.80
CA GLN A 548 -21.57 -18.76 29.42
C GLN A 548 -20.33 -19.53 29.85
N GLU A 549 -20.57 -20.46 30.78
CA GLU A 549 -19.59 -21.46 31.23
C GLU A 549 -18.35 -20.88 31.91
N CYS A 550 -18.41 -19.64 32.40
CA CYS A 550 -17.31 -19.05 33.16
C CYS A 550 -17.10 -19.77 34.51
N TRP A 551 -15.85 -19.88 34.94
CA TRP A 551 -15.50 -20.57 36.19
C TRP A 551 -15.92 -19.77 37.43
N GLU A 552 -15.85 -18.45 37.34
CA GLU A 552 -16.37 -17.47 38.30
C GLU A 552 -17.51 -16.67 37.65
N ASP A 553 -17.50 -15.33 37.77
CA ASP A 553 -18.59 -14.48 37.27
C ASP A 553 -18.73 -14.49 35.75
N GLY A 554 -19.96 -14.55 35.26
CA GLY A 554 -20.24 -14.30 33.85
C GLY A 554 -19.96 -12.83 33.50
N ILE A 555 -20.73 -11.93 34.11
CA ILE A 555 -20.54 -10.48 33.99
C ILE A 555 -20.44 -9.88 35.37
N TRP A 556 -19.37 -9.11 35.63
CA TRP A 556 -19.10 -8.49 36.91
C TRP A 556 -18.91 -6.97 36.80
N ASN A 557 -19.76 -6.22 37.51
CA ASN A 557 -19.56 -4.81 37.78
C ASN A 557 -18.87 -4.62 39.14
N TYR A 558 -17.55 -4.38 39.12
CA TYR A 558 -16.73 -4.08 40.29
C TYR A 558 -16.47 -2.56 40.38
N PHE A 559 -17.56 -1.82 40.60
CA PHE A 559 -17.59 -0.40 40.89
C PHE A 559 -17.44 0.51 39.68
N THR A 560 -18.23 0.20 38.64
CA THR A 560 -18.51 1.11 37.53
C THR A 560 -19.84 1.81 37.78
N LEU A 561 -19.84 3.13 37.78
CA LEU A 561 -21.03 3.95 37.93
C LEU A 561 -21.77 4.10 36.60
N ASP A 562 -23.08 4.32 36.67
CA ASP A 562 -23.98 4.41 35.50
C ASP A 562 -23.87 3.19 34.57
N TRP A 563 -23.60 2.03 35.16
CA TRP A 563 -23.46 0.76 34.46
C TRP A 563 -24.81 0.25 33.96
N GLY A 564 -24.81 -0.42 32.81
CA GLY A 564 -26.02 -0.95 32.19
C GLY A 564 -25.79 -2.28 31.50
N LEU A 565 -26.73 -3.20 31.68
CA LEU A 565 -26.83 -4.44 30.95
C LEU A 565 -28.27 -4.63 30.45
N ASN A 566 -28.44 -4.77 29.14
CA ASN A 566 -29.74 -4.93 28.50
C ASN A 566 -29.76 -6.13 27.54
N GLY A 567 -30.76 -7.01 27.68
CA GLY A 567 -30.93 -8.17 26.81
C GLY A 567 -29.94 -9.31 27.08
N GLY A 568 -29.97 -10.32 26.22
CA GLY A 568 -28.98 -11.39 26.20
C GLY A 568 -29.21 -12.52 27.19
N THR A 569 -28.28 -13.46 27.19
CA THR A 569 -28.29 -14.68 28.00
C THR A 569 -26.94 -14.83 28.70
N VAL A 570 -26.96 -14.82 30.03
CA VAL A 570 -25.77 -15.02 30.87
C VAL A 570 -26.05 -16.20 31.79
N LYS A 571 -25.49 -17.37 31.50
CA LYS A 571 -25.86 -18.61 32.20
C LYS A 571 -24.72 -19.60 32.27
N TYR A 572 -24.84 -20.60 33.12
CA TYR A 572 -23.80 -21.64 33.28
C TYR A 572 -22.47 -21.14 33.84
N ASN A 573 -22.45 -19.93 34.41
CA ASN A 573 -21.26 -19.38 35.07
C ASN A 573 -21.21 -19.77 36.55
N ASN A 574 -20.15 -19.34 37.23
CA ASN A 574 -19.79 -19.75 38.59
C ASN A 574 -19.68 -21.27 38.71
N LYS A 575 -18.96 -21.91 37.78
CA LYS A 575 -18.76 -23.37 37.80
C LYS A 575 -17.98 -23.86 39.03
N ASN A 576 -17.23 -22.99 39.69
CA ASN A 576 -16.59 -23.29 40.97
C ASN A 576 -17.59 -23.38 42.15
N GLY A 577 -18.81 -22.87 41.97
CA GLY A 577 -19.86 -22.93 43.01
C GLY A 577 -19.59 -22.04 44.21
N TRP A 578 -18.93 -20.89 44.02
CA TRP A 578 -18.68 -19.95 45.12
C TRP A 578 -19.92 -19.09 45.39
N ASP A 579 -20.39 -19.04 46.63
CA ASP A 579 -21.59 -18.28 47.02
C ASP A 579 -21.48 -16.77 46.74
N SER A 580 -20.25 -16.30 46.59
CA SER A 580 -19.91 -14.90 46.36
C SER A 580 -19.84 -14.51 44.87
N ARG A 581 -20.17 -15.44 43.96
CA ARG A 581 -20.09 -15.30 42.49
C ARG A 581 -21.41 -15.64 41.81
N ALA A 582 -21.65 -15.10 40.61
CA ALA A 582 -22.93 -15.29 39.91
C ALA A 582 -22.83 -15.25 38.38
N ASP A 583 -23.91 -15.56 37.67
CA ASP A 583 -24.00 -15.27 36.23
C ASP A 583 -23.84 -13.77 35.99
N VAL A 584 -24.56 -12.96 36.77
CA VAL A 584 -24.38 -11.51 36.82
C VAL A 584 -24.14 -11.08 38.26
N HIS A 585 -23.03 -10.39 38.49
CA HIS A 585 -22.63 -9.84 39.79
C HIS A 585 -22.47 -8.32 39.71
N ILE A 586 -23.19 -7.59 40.56
CA ILE A 586 -23.00 -6.15 40.77
C ILE A 586 -22.59 -5.97 42.23
N GLY A 587 -21.36 -5.57 42.48
CA GLY A 587 -20.87 -5.45 43.85
C GLY A 587 -19.39 -5.71 44.01
N GLU A 588 -18.87 -5.25 45.14
CA GLU A 588 -17.57 -5.67 45.67
C GLU A 588 -17.82 -6.82 46.66
N LEU A 589 -17.00 -7.87 46.61
CA LEU A 589 -17.00 -8.92 47.62
C LEU A 589 -16.84 -8.26 48.99
N ALA A 590 -17.82 -8.43 49.88
CA ALA A 590 -17.79 -7.82 51.21
C ALA A 590 -16.46 -8.09 51.92
N ILE A 591 -15.60 -7.07 51.99
CA ILE A 591 -14.41 -7.07 52.83
C ILE A 591 -14.86 -6.57 54.20
N ASP A 592 -14.65 -7.39 55.23
CA ASP A 592 -14.91 -6.99 56.62
C ASP A 592 -14.26 -5.61 56.90
N ASN A 593 -15.08 -4.64 57.33
CA ASN A 593 -14.73 -3.25 57.65
C ASN A 593 -14.42 -2.26 56.49
N GLY A 594 -14.74 -2.58 55.23
CA GLY A 594 -14.67 -1.61 54.13
C GLY A 594 -15.90 -0.69 54.05
N ASN A 595 -15.70 0.62 53.81
CA ASN A 595 -16.78 1.56 53.47
C ASN A 595 -17.64 0.96 52.34
N LYS A 596 -18.92 0.66 52.61
CA LYS A 596 -19.81 -0.01 51.66
C LYS A 596 -20.06 0.90 50.44
N LYS A 597 -19.26 0.72 49.39
CA LYS A 597 -19.43 1.37 48.09
C LYS A 597 -20.83 1.14 47.56
N VAL A 598 -21.41 2.18 46.98
CA VAL A 598 -22.77 2.16 46.43
C VAL A 598 -22.73 2.07 44.92
N PHE A 599 -23.58 1.22 44.36
CA PHE A 599 -23.61 0.91 42.93
C PHE A 599 -24.88 1.47 42.30
N ARG A 600 -24.72 2.23 41.20
CA ARG A 600 -25.82 2.62 40.31
C ARG A 600 -25.79 1.78 39.05
N SER A 601 -26.83 0.98 38.82
CA SER A 601 -26.88 0.04 37.71
C SER A 601 -28.27 -0.12 37.12
N ILE A 602 -28.33 -0.32 35.80
CA ILE A 602 -29.56 -0.65 35.06
C ILE A 602 -29.41 -2.05 34.47
N LEU A 603 -30.21 -2.99 34.94
CA LEU A 603 -30.29 -4.35 34.42
C LEU A 603 -31.67 -4.57 33.82
N SER A 604 -31.77 -4.94 32.54
CA SER A 604 -33.08 -5.13 31.89
C SER A 604 -33.13 -6.21 30.83
N ASN A 605 -34.27 -6.93 30.75
CA ASN A 605 -34.55 -7.93 29.71
C ASN A 605 -33.50 -9.05 29.60
N VAL A 606 -32.81 -9.40 30.68
CA VAL A 606 -31.72 -10.40 30.70
C VAL A 606 -32.24 -11.76 31.16
N GLN A 607 -31.73 -12.84 30.58
CA GLN A 607 -31.92 -14.19 31.10
C GLN A 607 -30.67 -14.67 31.85
N VAL A 608 -30.85 -15.06 33.11
CA VAL A 608 -29.79 -15.57 33.98
C VAL A 608 -30.23 -16.81 34.77
N ARG A 609 -29.32 -17.54 35.40
CA ARG A 609 -29.67 -18.51 36.44
C ARG A 609 -29.39 -17.94 37.83
N THR A 610 -28.29 -17.22 38.03
CA THR A 610 -28.00 -16.55 39.31
C THR A 610 -27.72 -15.06 39.13
N LEU A 611 -28.36 -14.24 39.96
CA LEU A 611 -28.14 -12.79 40.00
C LEU A 611 -27.75 -12.39 41.42
N ARG A 612 -26.59 -11.76 41.56
CA ARG A 612 -26.10 -11.25 42.85
C ARG A 612 -25.90 -9.74 42.77
N VAL A 613 -26.49 -9.02 43.71
CA VAL A 613 -26.39 -7.56 43.79
C VAL A 613 -26.05 -7.10 45.20
N GLU A 614 -25.13 -6.16 45.32
CA GLU A 614 -24.62 -5.66 46.60
C GLU A 614 -24.64 -4.13 46.64
N ASN A 615 -25.18 -3.55 47.70
CA ASN A 615 -25.24 -2.09 47.95
C ASN A 615 -25.77 -1.27 46.76
N LEU A 616 -26.92 -1.67 46.20
CA LEU A 616 -27.55 -0.92 45.11
C LEU A 616 -28.19 0.38 45.61
N GLN A 617 -28.05 1.44 44.82
CA GLN A 617 -28.79 2.68 44.98
C GLN A 617 -29.17 3.28 43.62
N ASP A 618 -30.32 3.95 43.56
CA ASP A 618 -30.81 4.64 42.36
C ASP A 618 -30.81 3.72 41.12
N SER A 619 -31.06 2.42 41.33
CA SER A 619 -30.86 1.36 40.34
C SER A 619 -32.19 0.78 39.85
N ILE A 620 -32.16 0.23 38.64
CA ILE A 620 -33.32 -0.41 38.00
C ILE A 620 -32.94 -1.83 37.61
N ILE A 621 -33.67 -2.81 38.13
CA ILE A 621 -33.69 -4.20 37.66
C ILE A 621 -35.11 -4.46 37.15
N ASN A 622 -35.26 -4.76 35.86
CA ASN A 622 -36.58 -4.87 35.25
C ASN A 622 -36.65 -5.96 34.17
N ASN A 623 -37.73 -6.75 34.13
CA ASN A 623 -37.90 -7.84 33.16
C ASN A 623 -36.71 -8.83 33.14
N VAL A 624 -36.11 -9.14 34.30
CA VAL A 624 -35.05 -10.14 34.38
C VAL A 624 -35.68 -11.52 34.62
N ILE A 625 -35.28 -12.52 33.85
CA ILE A 625 -35.75 -13.91 34.02
C ILE A 625 -34.65 -14.72 34.70
N ILE A 626 -34.96 -15.28 35.86
CA ILE A 626 -34.06 -16.14 36.65
C ILE A 626 -34.53 -17.60 36.52
N LYS A 627 -33.73 -18.43 35.83
CA LYS A 627 -34.07 -19.82 35.50
C LYS A 627 -33.37 -20.81 36.42
N GLY A 628 -34.04 -21.25 37.48
CA GLY A 628 -33.60 -22.34 38.38
C GLY A 628 -32.33 -22.09 39.18
N GLY A 629 -31.93 -20.83 39.35
CA GLY A 629 -30.99 -20.44 40.39
C GLY A 629 -31.61 -19.37 41.28
N ALA A 630 -30.78 -18.55 41.92
CA ALA A 630 -31.21 -17.64 42.98
C ALA A 630 -30.94 -16.16 42.65
N PHE A 631 -31.84 -15.29 43.11
CA PHE A 631 -31.58 -13.87 43.33
C PHE A 631 -31.00 -13.65 44.73
N SER A 632 -29.88 -12.94 44.84
CA SER A 632 -29.28 -12.56 46.11
C SER A 632 -29.07 -11.04 46.16
N GLN A 633 -29.61 -10.40 47.20
CA GLN A 633 -29.40 -8.98 47.48
C GLN A 633 -28.75 -8.81 48.86
N VAL A 634 -27.64 -8.09 48.91
CA VAL A 634 -26.87 -7.84 50.14
C VAL A 634 -26.63 -6.35 50.34
N GLY A 635 -26.76 -5.85 51.56
CA GLY A 635 -26.43 -4.46 51.91
C GLY A 635 -27.52 -3.45 51.59
N SER A 636 -27.11 -2.21 51.26
CA SER A 636 -28.05 -1.09 51.06
C SER A 636 -29.03 -1.35 49.89
N ASN A 637 -30.28 -0.94 50.07
CA ASN A 637 -31.35 -1.03 49.07
C ASN A 637 -32.15 0.29 49.03
N HIS A 638 -31.48 1.39 48.67
CA HIS A 638 -32.09 2.72 48.68
C HIS A 638 -32.55 3.16 47.28
N ASN A 639 -33.81 3.57 47.16
CA ASN A 639 -34.38 4.14 45.92
C ASN A 639 -34.19 3.25 44.66
N ASN A 640 -34.38 1.94 44.81
CA ASN A 640 -34.26 0.99 43.71
C ASN A 640 -35.64 0.52 43.22
N LYS A 641 -35.76 0.26 41.92
CA LYS A 641 -36.90 -0.47 41.33
C LYS A 641 -36.44 -1.86 40.91
N ILE A 642 -36.99 -2.90 41.52
CA ILE A 642 -36.61 -4.30 41.27
C ILE A 642 -37.85 -5.09 40.86
N ASP A 643 -37.83 -5.62 39.63
CA ASP A 643 -38.85 -6.48 39.04
C ASP A 643 -38.17 -7.62 38.26
N TYR A 644 -38.42 -8.85 38.68
CA TYR A 644 -37.86 -10.07 38.09
C TYR A 644 -38.88 -11.22 38.14
N LEU A 645 -38.74 -12.14 37.20
CA LEU A 645 -39.52 -13.38 37.14
C LEU A 645 -38.60 -14.57 37.45
N GLU A 646 -38.80 -15.18 38.60
CA GLU A 646 -38.26 -16.50 38.89
C GLU A 646 -39.15 -17.57 38.26
N VAL A 647 -38.54 -18.40 37.43
CA VAL A 647 -39.20 -19.56 36.83
C VAL A 647 -38.52 -20.82 37.32
N GLY A 648 -39.33 -21.71 37.94
CA GLY A 648 -38.94 -23.09 38.19
C GLY A 648 -38.66 -23.80 36.87
N TRP A 649 -37.75 -24.77 36.88
CA TRP A 649 -37.47 -25.60 35.72
C TRP A 649 -38.60 -26.58 35.44
#